data_AF-A0A3L6TI95-F1
#
_entry.id   AF-A0A3L6TI95-F1
#
_cell.length_a   1.000
_cell.length_b   1.000
_cell.length_c   1.000
_cell.angle_alpha   90.00
_cell.angle_beta   90.00
_cell.angle_gamma   90.00
#
_symmetry.space_group_name_H-M   'P 1'
#
loop_
_entity.id
_entity.type
_entity.pdbx_description
1 polymer ?
#
loop_
_entity_poly.entity_id
_entity_poly.type
_entity_poly.pdbx_seq_one_letter_code
_entity_poly.pdbx_strand_id
1 'polypeptide(L)'
;HPSQAEEANLRRQLEQTLAADPSIPLHHYNLGVFLWGRAEAEQEGDGDEARRLRAAAAEHFLAAAKLNPNDGVPFRFLGHHYARGGETQRAAKCYQRAVALNADDAEAGEALCDLLDVEGKESLELAVCKEAVGKSPRAFWAFRRLGYLQVHQRKWSDATQSLQHAIRGYPTCADLWEALGLAYHRLGMFTAAVKSYGRAIELDSSRVFALIESGNIQLMLGYFRKGVEQFRSALEMAPHNHSAYFGFASALLAWSRNCVTTGAFGWAASLLKEASDAAKICASLTGNLSCVWKLHGDVQLALARCFPWVDGKIKRGVDAQMFEDSVQEWRNAILSAANGAKLSYQRALHLSPWEANVHNDTAICLDLIYSMDDNNRHNPNVWELSEKMLLGALILEPVNKDFWVTLGSMSSDLALKQHSFIRALHLDMSLSEAWAYLGKIYRQSGDKQLAKEAFDRARSIDPSLALPWAGMSAENYHQSGGSTVNESFESCLRAAQILPLPEFQIGLGTIAARTGNLLSPQVLMAVRQAVHRAPHYPESHNINGLVSEVRSDFQSAIRFYQQARSALGMMSNSKSDNKNVFADVSVNLARSLYKAGLATDAVRECEELRSQGLLSMDGLQIYALALWKTGRSEEALSVSRNLAENLSGMKPESASLALGFICTLTYAISGKDSAAVVIHKLPGQLNYSSQLKFIISALDALHPNKRFRLPQLSMPPRLTSYEVMSEVHSNIALGKAIEGEMDKPLRVDASLSYLKKVLHMYPDCSLVRNQLGSLLLWSGDWMASHKAIRVTSLTHGHTSSMGLRSAHQIQASAMVCCYATCTSYPKFSFPTCEHQYLSGHDEIHHLQRWVHREPWNQDARYLLVLAIFQKAHEEEYPEHMCIILKRLIMQVLSNVSNSHENKVVQYEVFLLLLLSSEIFLQSLDYENCIAQAKEALRMTASRCIDTFFAHFQLCRAYAVQGDLLNSRNEYMNCLKKHTNTEMGWVMLKRLESACSLEASSDEIYKNLRECIERNGSDLSKWTSVFNLVSAQCFIGDENFASAEAALAQACAEEDPDSCILFLNGATCLEIARRFAAPQFISCAAPSLRKAQQKSHASLPLVSLLLAQAEGSLGSKTKWEKNLRMEWFSWPPELRPAEVYFQMHLLARQSAAAASQQNQLVETMQSPESWLLRAIHLNPSCSRYWKALLQLMDA
;
A
#
# COMPACT_ATOMS: atom_id res chain seq x y z
N HIS A 1 -9.55 -33.62 64.78
CA HIS A 1 -10.47 -34.18 65.81
C HIS A 1 -9.64 -34.60 67.01
N PRO A 2 -9.86 -34.00 68.19
CA PRO A 2 -9.25 -34.50 69.42
C PRO A 2 -9.74 -35.93 69.70
N SER A 3 -8.95 -36.70 70.45
CA SER A 3 -9.33 -38.04 70.87
C SER A 3 -10.53 -37.98 71.84
N GLN A 4 -11.41 -38.99 71.86
CA GLN A 4 -12.55 -39.05 72.79
C GLN A 4 -12.13 -38.89 74.28
N ALA A 5 -10.89 -39.25 74.61
CA ALA A 5 -10.32 -39.06 75.93
C ALA A 5 -9.98 -37.59 76.25
N GLU A 6 -9.47 -36.82 75.28
CA GLU A 6 -9.19 -35.38 75.44
C GLU A 6 -10.48 -34.57 75.59
N GLU A 7 -11.54 -34.92 74.85
CA GLU A 7 -12.84 -34.27 74.97
C GLU A 7 -13.51 -34.54 76.33
N ALA A 8 -13.45 -35.78 76.81
CA ALA A 8 -13.96 -36.13 78.14
C ALA A 8 -13.18 -35.40 79.25
N ASN A 9 -11.87 -35.20 79.06
CA ASN A 9 -11.05 -34.45 80.01
C ASN A 9 -11.39 -32.95 79.97
N LEU A 10 -11.55 -32.37 78.78
CA LEU A 10 -11.95 -30.97 78.62
C LEU A 10 -13.34 -30.70 79.21
N ARG A 11 -14.30 -31.61 79.01
CA ARG A 11 -15.62 -31.53 79.64
C ARG A 11 -15.53 -31.50 81.16
N ARG A 12 -14.76 -32.44 81.75
CA ARG A 12 -14.55 -32.49 83.20
C ARG A 12 -13.87 -31.23 83.73
N GLN A 13 -12.89 -30.69 83.01
CA GLN A 13 -12.25 -29.43 83.36
C GLN A 13 -13.24 -28.27 83.35
N LEU A 14 -14.07 -28.15 82.31
CA LEU A 14 -15.10 -27.12 82.23
C LEU A 14 -16.16 -27.26 83.34
N GLU A 15 -16.61 -28.47 83.63
CA GLU A 15 -17.55 -28.76 84.73
C GLU A 15 -16.91 -28.45 86.10
N GLN A 16 -15.63 -28.75 86.31
CA GLN A 16 -14.89 -28.39 87.53
C GLN A 16 -14.70 -26.88 87.69
N THR A 17 -14.37 -26.17 86.61
CA THR A 17 -14.26 -24.70 86.63
C THR A 17 -15.60 -24.04 86.94
N LEU A 18 -16.69 -24.61 86.43
CA LEU A 18 -18.03 -24.12 86.73
C LEU A 18 -18.44 -24.41 88.19
N ALA A 19 -18.07 -25.58 88.71
CA ALA A 19 -18.34 -25.95 90.10
C ALA A 19 -17.53 -25.11 91.10
N ALA A 20 -16.33 -24.66 90.71
CA ALA A 20 -15.51 -23.77 91.51
C ALA A 20 -16.13 -22.37 91.64
N ASP A 21 -16.55 -21.75 90.52
CA ASP A 21 -17.14 -20.42 90.50
C ASP A 21 -18.41 -20.33 89.62
N PRO A 22 -19.60 -20.66 90.18
CA PRO A 22 -20.85 -20.67 89.43
C PRO A 22 -21.36 -19.27 89.04
N SER A 23 -20.87 -18.21 89.68
CA SER A 23 -21.32 -16.83 89.42
C SER A 23 -20.71 -16.21 88.18
N ILE A 24 -19.70 -16.84 87.55
CA ILE A 24 -18.99 -16.28 86.39
C ILE A 24 -19.73 -16.72 85.09
N PRO A 25 -20.29 -15.77 84.31
CA PRO A 25 -21.04 -16.08 83.08
C PRO A 25 -20.20 -16.84 82.03
N LEU A 26 -18.90 -16.56 81.96
CA LEU A 26 -17.98 -17.14 80.98
C LEU A 26 -17.83 -18.67 81.16
N HIS A 27 -17.88 -19.19 82.38
CA HIS A 27 -17.77 -20.63 82.63
C HIS A 27 -19.01 -21.38 82.13
N HIS A 28 -20.20 -20.83 82.39
CA HIS A 28 -21.45 -21.34 81.83
C HIS A 28 -21.45 -21.28 80.29
N TYR A 29 -20.98 -20.17 79.71
CA TYR A 29 -20.87 -20.02 78.26
C TYR A 29 -19.91 -21.04 77.62
N ASN A 30 -18.70 -21.19 78.15
CA ASN A 30 -17.70 -22.12 77.60
C ASN A 30 -18.17 -23.58 77.66
N LEU A 31 -18.80 -23.99 78.77
CA LEU A 31 -19.41 -25.31 78.88
C LEU A 31 -20.58 -25.48 77.89
N GLY A 32 -21.41 -24.44 77.73
CA GLY A 32 -22.49 -24.41 76.74
C GLY A 32 -22.00 -24.55 75.30
N VAL A 33 -20.95 -23.81 74.90
CA VAL A 33 -20.34 -23.90 73.56
C VAL A 33 -19.74 -25.28 73.32
N PHE A 34 -19.05 -25.85 74.31
CA PHE A 34 -18.50 -27.20 74.21
C PHE A 34 -19.60 -28.25 73.97
N LEU A 35 -20.69 -28.20 74.75
CA LEU A 35 -21.84 -29.10 74.57
C LEU A 35 -22.55 -28.87 73.24
N TRP A 36 -22.67 -27.61 72.80
CA TRP A 36 -23.25 -27.26 71.51
C TRP A 36 -22.43 -27.81 70.34
N GLY A 37 -21.11 -27.59 70.35
CA GLY A 37 -20.21 -28.12 69.32
C GLY A 37 -20.21 -29.65 69.25
N ARG A 38 -20.29 -30.33 70.41
CA ARG A 38 -20.47 -31.79 70.45
C ARG A 38 -21.81 -32.21 69.84
N ALA A 39 -22.89 -31.50 70.15
CA ALA A 39 -24.20 -31.78 69.58
C ALA A 39 -24.28 -31.51 68.07
N GLU A 40 -23.40 -30.68 67.51
CA GLU A 40 -23.24 -30.51 66.06
C GLU A 40 -22.41 -31.63 65.45
N ALA A 41 -21.35 -32.09 66.13
CA ALA A 41 -20.55 -33.24 65.68
C ALA A 41 -21.32 -34.58 65.67
N GLU A 42 -22.30 -34.76 66.57
CA GLU A 42 -23.16 -35.95 66.63
C GLU A 42 -24.27 -35.97 65.56
N GLN A 43 -24.43 -34.93 64.71
CA GLN A 43 -25.48 -34.85 63.67
C GLN A 43 -25.40 -35.93 62.58
N GLU A 44 -24.29 -36.67 62.47
CA GLU A 44 -24.15 -37.78 61.51
C GLU A 44 -24.74 -39.12 62.03
N GLY A 45 -25.28 -39.15 63.26
CA GLY A 45 -25.93 -40.32 63.89
C GLY A 45 -27.20 -39.97 64.69
N ASP A 46 -27.80 -41.00 65.31
CA ASP A 46 -29.16 -41.03 65.91
C ASP A 46 -29.54 -39.76 66.73
N GLY A 47 -30.64 -39.11 66.35
CA GLY A 47 -30.92 -37.69 66.66
C GLY A 47 -31.30 -37.34 68.10
N ASP A 48 -31.45 -38.32 68.99
CA ASP A 48 -31.95 -38.09 70.36
C ASP A 48 -30.87 -37.61 71.34
N GLU A 49 -29.63 -38.10 71.23
CA GLU A 49 -28.53 -37.67 72.11
C GLU A 49 -28.09 -36.23 71.79
N ALA A 50 -28.00 -35.90 70.50
CA ALA A 50 -27.76 -34.53 70.06
C ALA A 50 -28.87 -33.55 70.53
N ARG A 51 -30.13 -33.99 70.61
CA ARG A 51 -31.22 -33.16 71.14
C ARG A 51 -31.05 -32.91 72.65
N ARG A 52 -30.62 -33.92 73.42
CA ARG A 52 -30.32 -33.77 74.86
C ARG A 52 -29.14 -32.84 75.11
N LEU A 53 -28.06 -33.00 74.35
CA LEU A 53 -26.87 -32.13 74.48
C LEU A 53 -27.19 -30.67 74.15
N ARG A 54 -28.04 -30.40 73.14
CA ARG A 54 -28.52 -29.03 72.83
C ARG A 54 -29.38 -28.44 73.93
N ALA A 55 -30.26 -29.24 74.54
CA ALA A 55 -31.08 -28.79 75.66
C ALA A 55 -30.20 -28.43 76.88
N ALA A 56 -29.23 -29.27 77.21
CA ALA A 56 -28.25 -29.00 78.26
C ALA A 56 -27.39 -27.75 77.96
N ALA A 57 -26.96 -27.59 76.70
CA ALA A 57 -26.26 -26.38 76.27
C ALA A 57 -27.14 -25.12 76.42
N ALA A 58 -28.42 -25.20 76.05
CA ALA A 58 -29.36 -24.09 76.16
C ALA A 58 -29.61 -23.67 77.62
N GLU A 59 -29.65 -24.61 78.57
CA GLU A 59 -29.73 -24.27 80.00
C GLU A 59 -28.51 -23.46 80.47
N HIS A 60 -27.31 -23.85 80.02
CA HIS A 60 -26.09 -23.12 80.34
C HIS A 60 -26.02 -21.75 79.64
N PHE A 61 -26.48 -21.62 78.39
CA PHE A 61 -26.60 -20.31 77.73
C PHE A 61 -27.64 -19.40 78.42
N LEU A 62 -28.74 -19.97 78.92
CA LEU A 62 -29.75 -19.23 79.67
C LEU A 62 -29.21 -18.77 81.03
N ALA A 63 -28.42 -19.60 81.72
CA ALA A 63 -27.72 -19.21 82.94
C ALA A 63 -26.71 -18.08 82.67
N ALA A 64 -25.90 -18.19 81.61
CA ALA A 64 -24.96 -17.15 81.19
C ALA A 64 -25.67 -15.82 80.87
N ALA A 65 -26.78 -15.87 80.13
CA ALA A 65 -27.58 -14.69 79.79
C ALA A 65 -28.22 -14.00 81.00
N LYS A 66 -28.62 -14.77 82.03
CA LYS A 66 -29.14 -14.22 83.30
C LYS A 66 -28.05 -13.54 84.13
N LEU A 67 -26.85 -14.13 84.16
CA LEU A 67 -25.72 -13.61 84.93
C LEU A 67 -25.08 -12.37 84.25
N ASN A 68 -25.13 -12.28 82.92
CA ASN A 68 -24.69 -11.10 82.18
C ASN A 68 -25.68 -10.69 81.06
N PRO A 69 -26.68 -9.84 81.37
CA PRO A 69 -27.68 -9.38 80.40
C PRO A 69 -27.18 -8.44 79.29
N ASN A 70 -25.92 -8.00 79.38
CA ASN A 70 -25.28 -7.09 78.41
C ASN A 70 -24.47 -7.83 77.35
N ASP A 71 -24.23 -9.14 77.53
CA ASP A 71 -23.54 -9.96 76.54
C ASP A 71 -24.54 -10.53 75.52
N GLY A 72 -24.33 -10.22 74.24
CA GLY A 72 -25.20 -10.65 73.15
C GLY A 72 -24.99 -12.11 72.72
N VAL A 73 -23.81 -12.69 72.98
CA VAL A 73 -23.42 -14.00 72.43
C VAL A 73 -24.26 -15.17 72.98
N PRO A 74 -24.58 -15.24 74.29
CA PRO A 74 -25.48 -16.28 74.81
C PRO A 74 -26.89 -16.21 74.21
N PHE A 75 -27.41 -15.00 73.93
CA PHE A 75 -28.72 -14.83 73.30
C PHE A 75 -28.75 -15.35 71.86
N ARG A 76 -27.63 -15.24 71.12
CA ARG A 76 -27.50 -15.84 69.79
C ARG A 76 -27.66 -17.35 69.81
N PHE A 77 -26.94 -18.05 70.70
CA PHE A 77 -27.03 -19.52 70.80
C PHE A 77 -28.40 -20.00 71.29
N LEU A 78 -29.03 -19.26 72.22
CA LEU A 78 -30.43 -19.50 72.60
C LEU A 78 -31.38 -19.34 71.41
N GLY A 79 -31.13 -18.34 70.56
CA GLY A 79 -31.85 -18.17 69.29
C GLY A 79 -31.72 -19.38 68.37
N HIS A 80 -30.51 -19.92 68.18
CA HIS A 80 -30.28 -21.12 67.37
C HIS A 80 -31.00 -22.35 67.94
N HIS A 81 -30.98 -22.52 69.26
CA HIS A 81 -31.73 -23.59 69.92
C HIS A 81 -33.24 -23.50 69.65
N TYR A 82 -33.85 -22.34 69.88
CA TYR A 82 -35.28 -22.14 69.66
C TYR A 82 -35.67 -22.23 68.19
N ALA A 83 -34.83 -21.75 67.28
CA ALA A 83 -35.06 -21.85 65.84
C ALA A 83 -35.09 -23.33 65.39
N ARG A 84 -34.13 -24.15 65.85
CA ARG A 84 -34.10 -25.60 65.57
C ARG A 84 -35.26 -26.36 66.25
N GLY A 85 -35.76 -25.85 67.38
CA GLY A 85 -36.92 -26.40 68.09
C GLY A 85 -38.28 -26.00 67.51
N GLY A 86 -38.33 -25.18 66.46
CA GLY A 86 -39.57 -24.70 65.83
C GLY A 86 -40.26 -23.52 66.55
N GLU A 87 -39.66 -22.97 67.61
CA GLU A 87 -40.19 -21.83 68.37
C GLU A 87 -39.71 -20.49 67.78
N THR A 88 -40.17 -20.15 66.57
CA THR A 88 -39.67 -19.01 65.77
C THR A 88 -39.80 -17.66 66.49
N GLN A 89 -40.90 -17.41 67.21
CA GLN A 89 -41.12 -16.15 67.92
C GLN A 89 -40.15 -15.93 69.09
N ARG A 90 -39.78 -17.00 69.80
CA ARG A 90 -38.79 -16.91 70.89
C ARG A 90 -37.39 -16.75 70.32
N ALA A 91 -37.08 -17.46 69.24
CA ALA A 91 -35.83 -17.31 68.51
C ALA A 91 -35.64 -15.87 68.02
N ALA A 92 -36.64 -15.29 67.34
CA ALA A 92 -36.59 -13.92 66.83
C ALA A 92 -36.33 -12.89 67.94
N LYS A 93 -36.98 -13.02 69.11
CA LYS A 93 -36.71 -12.14 70.28
C LYS A 93 -35.29 -12.28 70.82
N CYS A 94 -34.77 -13.51 70.86
CA CYS A 94 -33.40 -13.77 71.31
C CYS A 94 -32.38 -13.16 70.35
N TYR A 95 -32.55 -13.35 69.03
CA TYR A 95 -31.69 -12.72 68.03
C TYR A 95 -31.82 -11.20 68.01
N GLN A 96 -33.03 -10.64 68.13
CA GLN A 96 -33.24 -9.19 68.21
C GLN A 96 -32.51 -8.59 69.41
N ARG A 97 -32.52 -9.29 70.56
CA ARG A 97 -31.75 -8.86 71.73
C ARG A 97 -30.24 -8.93 71.49
N ALA A 98 -29.75 -10.00 70.85
CA ALA A 98 -28.34 -10.14 70.50
C ALA A 98 -27.86 -9.00 69.58
N VAL A 99 -28.60 -8.71 68.50
CA VAL A 99 -28.30 -7.63 67.54
C VAL A 99 -28.40 -6.24 68.17
N ALA A 100 -29.37 -6.03 69.08
CA ALA A 100 -29.51 -4.76 69.78
C ALA A 100 -28.32 -4.44 70.69
N LEU A 101 -27.70 -5.48 71.29
CA LEU A 101 -26.52 -5.38 72.14
C LEU A 101 -25.23 -5.30 71.32
N ASN A 102 -25.12 -6.07 70.24
CA ASN A 102 -24.00 -6.05 69.31
C ASN A 102 -24.49 -6.03 67.86
N ALA A 103 -24.48 -4.85 67.24
CA ALA A 103 -24.91 -4.68 65.85
C ALA A 103 -23.97 -5.36 64.83
N ASP A 104 -22.73 -5.68 65.21
CA ASP A 104 -21.75 -6.32 64.34
C ASP A 104 -21.91 -7.85 64.26
N ASP A 105 -22.78 -8.45 65.09
CA ASP A 105 -23.00 -9.91 65.13
C ASP A 105 -23.79 -10.40 63.91
N ALA A 106 -23.05 -10.79 62.87
CA ALA A 106 -23.61 -11.23 61.60
C ALA A 106 -24.46 -12.50 61.70
N GLU A 107 -24.09 -13.45 62.57
CA GLU A 107 -24.80 -14.72 62.71
C GLU A 107 -26.20 -14.52 63.31
N ALA A 108 -26.29 -13.71 64.37
CA ALA A 108 -27.58 -13.37 64.97
C ALA A 108 -28.44 -12.48 64.05
N GLY A 109 -27.80 -11.53 63.36
CA GLY A 109 -28.46 -10.62 62.42
C GLY A 109 -29.06 -11.33 61.21
N GLU A 110 -28.28 -12.20 60.55
CA GLU A 110 -28.75 -12.96 59.39
C GLU A 110 -29.84 -13.95 59.78
N ALA A 111 -29.69 -14.67 60.90
CA ALA A 111 -30.72 -15.60 61.37
C ALA A 111 -32.03 -14.90 61.76
N LEU A 112 -31.96 -13.66 62.27
CA LEU A 112 -33.15 -12.84 62.51
C LEU A 112 -33.83 -12.44 61.20
N CYS A 113 -33.06 -11.96 60.22
CA CYS A 113 -33.57 -11.63 58.89
C CYS A 113 -34.23 -12.85 58.23
N ASP A 114 -33.59 -14.02 58.25
CA ASP A 114 -34.14 -15.24 57.66
C ASP A 114 -35.47 -15.66 58.31
N LEU A 115 -35.63 -15.50 59.63
CA LEU A 115 -36.90 -15.73 60.30
C LEU A 115 -37.97 -14.70 59.89
N LEU A 116 -37.60 -13.43 59.73
CA LEU A 116 -38.52 -12.38 59.29
C LEU A 116 -38.93 -12.54 57.82
N ASP A 117 -38.02 -13.00 56.96
CA ASP A 117 -38.26 -13.37 55.57
C ASP A 117 -39.30 -14.50 55.49
N VAL A 118 -39.11 -15.57 56.26
CA VAL A 118 -40.05 -16.71 56.34
C VAL A 118 -41.43 -16.27 56.84
N GLU A 119 -41.49 -15.32 57.77
CA GLU A 119 -42.75 -14.73 58.26
C GLU A 119 -43.34 -13.65 57.35
N GLY A 120 -42.65 -13.25 56.27
CA GLY A 120 -43.07 -12.21 55.33
C GLY A 120 -43.10 -10.80 55.92
N LYS A 121 -42.35 -10.53 56.99
CA LYS A 121 -42.35 -9.25 57.74
C LYS A 121 -41.26 -8.29 57.26
N GLU A 122 -41.26 -7.96 55.97
CA GLU A 122 -40.25 -7.12 55.30
C GLU A 122 -40.07 -5.73 55.96
N SER A 123 -41.16 -5.12 56.45
CA SER A 123 -41.11 -3.80 57.08
C SER A 123 -40.33 -3.77 58.39
N LEU A 124 -40.41 -4.84 59.19
CA LEU A 124 -39.65 -4.99 60.42
C LEU A 124 -38.18 -5.31 60.13
N GLU A 125 -37.92 -6.14 59.11
CA GLU A 125 -36.57 -6.47 58.69
C GLU A 125 -35.79 -5.23 58.23
N LEU A 126 -36.43 -4.36 57.43
CA LEU A 126 -35.88 -3.06 57.07
C LEU A 126 -35.55 -2.19 58.28
N ALA A 127 -36.44 -2.16 59.28
CA ALA A 127 -36.23 -1.37 60.49
C ALA A 127 -35.01 -1.88 61.28
N VAL A 128 -34.91 -3.20 61.45
CA VAL A 128 -33.78 -3.88 62.10
C VAL A 128 -32.47 -3.59 61.37
N CYS A 129 -32.45 -3.72 60.04
CA CYS A 129 -31.24 -3.45 59.25
C CYS A 129 -30.82 -1.98 59.30
N LYS A 130 -31.78 -1.03 59.24
CA LYS A 130 -31.48 0.40 59.37
C LYS A 130 -30.97 0.77 60.75
N GLU A 131 -31.53 0.17 61.80
CA GLU A 131 -31.06 0.37 63.17
C GLU A 131 -29.62 -0.14 63.35
N ALA A 132 -29.31 -1.33 62.83
CA ALA A 132 -27.96 -1.90 62.89
C ALA A 132 -26.93 -1.05 62.12
N VAL A 133 -27.28 -0.60 60.90
CA VAL A 133 -26.44 0.30 60.09
C VAL A 133 -26.20 1.66 60.77
N GLY A 134 -27.22 2.21 61.44
CA GLY A 134 -27.10 3.46 62.19
C GLY A 134 -26.22 3.34 63.44
N LYS A 135 -26.17 2.15 64.05
CA LYS A 135 -25.37 1.85 65.24
C LYS A 135 -23.90 1.56 64.92
N SER A 136 -23.61 0.86 63.82
CA SER A 136 -22.23 0.52 63.44
C SER A 136 -22.02 0.51 61.93
N PRO A 137 -20.97 1.17 61.42
CA PRO A 137 -20.59 1.08 60.01
C PRO A 137 -19.94 -0.28 59.65
N ARG A 138 -19.63 -1.14 60.64
CA ARG A 138 -19.07 -2.49 60.44
C ARG A 138 -20.12 -3.59 60.35
N ALA A 139 -21.41 -3.25 60.50
CA ALA A 139 -22.52 -4.18 60.31
C ALA A 139 -22.74 -4.52 58.82
N PHE A 140 -21.76 -5.18 58.19
CA PHE A 140 -21.77 -5.51 56.76
C PHE A 140 -22.94 -6.42 56.38
N TRP A 141 -23.35 -7.33 57.27
CA TRP A 141 -24.51 -8.20 57.07
C TRP A 141 -25.81 -7.38 56.91
N ALA A 142 -25.95 -6.29 57.70
CA ALA A 142 -27.12 -5.41 57.65
C ALA A 142 -27.12 -4.57 56.37
N PHE A 143 -25.95 -4.06 55.92
CA PHE A 143 -25.82 -3.42 54.62
C PHE A 143 -26.14 -4.35 53.45
N ARG A 144 -25.73 -5.62 53.53
CA ARG A 144 -26.05 -6.65 52.51
C ARG A 144 -27.56 -6.89 52.42
N ARG A 145 -28.21 -7.20 53.55
CA ARG A 145 -29.67 -7.42 53.61
C ARG A 145 -30.44 -6.17 53.18
N LEU A 146 -30.07 -5.00 53.70
CA LEU A 146 -30.66 -3.72 53.33
C LEU A 146 -30.52 -3.45 51.83
N GLY A 147 -29.36 -3.73 51.24
CA GLY A 147 -29.11 -3.58 49.81
C GLY A 147 -30.03 -4.45 48.96
N TYR A 148 -30.20 -5.73 49.31
CA TYR A 148 -31.13 -6.62 48.59
C TYR A 148 -32.59 -6.19 48.74
N LEU A 149 -33.02 -5.79 49.94
CA LEU A 149 -34.37 -5.26 50.17
C LEU A 149 -34.62 -3.97 49.37
N GLN A 150 -33.63 -3.08 49.29
CA GLN A 150 -33.72 -1.85 48.49
C GLN A 150 -33.79 -2.13 46.99
N VAL A 151 -33.05 -3.14 46.49
CA VAL A 151 -33.17 -3.63 45.11
C VAL A 151 -34.57 -4.18 44.85
N HIS A 152 -35.12 -4.98 45.77
CA HIS A 152 -36.49 -5.52 45.68
C HIS A 152 -37.54 -4.39 45.63
N GLN A 153 -37.36 -3.35 46.46
CA GLN A 153 -38.21 -2.15 46.48
C GLN A 153 -37.94 -1.15 45.34
N ARG A 154 -37.01 -1.46 44.42
CA ARG A 154 -36.61 -0.60 43.29
C ARG A 154 -36.05 0.76 43.71
N LYS A 155 -35.50 0.88 44.92
CA LYS A 155 -34.81 2.08 45.42
C LYS A 155 -33.34 2.02 45.04
N TRP A 156 -33.07 2.22 43.74
CA TRP A 156 -31.76 1.95 43.14
C TRP A 156 -30.63 2.83 43.71
N SER A 157 -30.89 4.11 44.01
CA SER A 157 -29.89 5.02 44.58
C SER A 157 -29.38 4.53 45.93
N ASP A 158 -30.30 4.22 46.84
CA ASP A 158 -29.97 3.82 48.20
C ASP A 158 -29.34 2.41 48.20
N ALA A 159 -29.83 1.53 47.33
CA ALA A 159 -29.27 0.21 47.11
C ALA A 159 -27.79 0.28 46.72
N THR A 160 -27.40 1.17 45.81
CA THR A 160 -25.98 1.28 45.41
C THR A 160 -25.07 1.64 46.58
N GLN A 161 -25.49 2.56 47.45
CA GLN A 161 -24.72 2.95 48.63
C GLN A 161 -24.58 1.77 49.60
N SER A 162 -25.69 1.10 49.94
CA SER A 162 -25.70 -0.06 50.83
C SER A 162 -24.86 -1.22 50.29
N LEU A 163 -24.98 -1.53 48.99
CA LEU A 163 -24.24 -2.62 48.35
C LEU A 163 -22.74 -2.33 48.23
N GLN A 164 -22.34 -1.08 47.93
CA GLN A 164 -20.92 -0.68 47.94
C GLN A 164 -20.29 -0.85 49.33
N HIS A 165 -21.04 -0.55 50.40
CA HIS A 165 -20.60 -0.79 51.77
C HIS A 165 -20.53 -2.29 52.10
N ALA A 166 -21.53 -3.07 51.70
CA ALA A 166 -21.58 -4.52 51.90
C ALA A 166 -20.38 -5.24 51.26
N ILE A 167 -19.98 -4.84 50.05
CA ILE A 167 -18.84 -5.44 49.31
C ILE A 167 -17.50 -5.24 50.04
N ARG A 168 -17.35 -4.22 50.90
CA ARG A 168 -16.14 -4.05 51.71
C ARG A 168 -15.97 -5.18 52.74
N GLY A 169 -17.07 -5.72 53.25
CA GLY A 169 -17.07 -6.88 54.14
C GLY A 169 -17.08 -8.21 53.40
N TYR A 170 -17.73 -8.28 52.25
CA TYR A 170 -17.90 -9.50 51.46
C TYR A 170 -17.40 -9.34 50.00
N PRO A 171 -16.09 -9.11 49.76
CA PRO A 171 -15.59 -8.77 48.43
C PRO A 171 -15.65 -9.93 47.42
N THR A 172 -15.70 -11.17 47.90
CA THR A 172 -15.75 -12.40 47.08
C THR A 172 -17.16 -12.89 46.78
N CYS A 173 -18.19 -12.23 47.29
CA CYS A 173 -19.59 -12.61 47.07
C CYS A 173 -20.07 -12.12 45.69
N ALA A 174 -20.23 -13.04 44.74
CA ALA A 174 -20.69 -12.72 43.38
C ALA A 174 -22.10 -12.11 43.36
N ASP A 175 -23.02 -12.56 44.22
CA ASP A 175 -24.40 -12.04 44.31
C ASP A 175 -24.46 -10.53 44.61
N LEU A 176 -23.55 -10.05 45.45
CA LEU A 176 -23.47 -8.62 45.79
C LEU A 176 -23.00 -7.78 44.59
N TRP A 177 -22.03 -8.29 43.83
CA TRP A 177 -21.56 -7.64 42.61
C TRP A 177 -22.63 -7.65 41.50
N GLU A 178 -23.39 -8.74 41.38
CA GLU A 178 -24.51 -8.86 40.45
C GLU A 178 -25.65 -7.89 40.81
N ALA A 179 -26.06 -7.83 42.09
CA ALA A 179 -27.07 -6.89 42.57
C ALA A 179 -26.62 -5.42 42.42
N LEU A 180 -25.34 -5.12 42.65
CA LEU A 180 -24.78 -3.79 42.40
C LEU A 180 -24.80 -3.45 40.91
N GLY A 181 -24.44 -4.41 40.06
CA GLY A 181 -24.54 -4.28 38.60
C GLY A 181 -25.96 -3.95 38.14
N LEU A 182 -26.96 -4.64 38.71
CA LEU A 182 -28.38 -4.39 38.44
C LEU A 182 -28.81 -3.00 38.88
N ALA A 183 -28.41 -2.57 40.08
CA ALA A 183 -28.72 -1.22 40.58
C ALA A 183 -28.10 -0.14 39.69
N TYR A 184 -26.84 -0.30 39.27
CA TYR A 184 -26.19 0.61 38.32
C TYR A 184 -26.86 0.63 36.95
N HIS A 185 -27.27 -0.54 36.44
CA HIS A 185 -27.99 -0.65 35.18
C HIS A 185 -29.28 0.17 35.24
N ARG A 186 -30.10 -0.01 36.29
CA ARG A 186 -31.37 0.72 36.43
C ARG A 186 -31.21 2.23 36.64
N LEU A 187 -30.04 2.69 37.10
CA LEU A 187 -29.69 4.12 37.19
C LEU A 187 -29.13 4.70 35.88
N GLY A 188 -28.94 3.89 34.83
CA GLY A 188 -28.31 4.32 33.57
C GLY A 188 -26.78 4.42 33.63
N MET A 189 -26.15 3.95 34.71
CA MET A 189 -24.69 3.92 34.88
C MET A 189 -24.07 2.69 34.21
N PHE A 190 -24.21 2.59 32.89
CA PHE A 190 -23.87 1.40 32.10
C PHE A 190 -22.42 0.92 32.25
N THR A 191 -21.45 1.83 32.32
CA THR A 191 -20.03 1.46 32.44
C THR A 191 -19.68 0.86 33.81
N ALA A 192 -20.30 1.37 34.89
CA ALA A 192 -20.15 0.82 36.23
C ALA A 192 -20.87 -0.52 36.37
N ALA A 193 -22.03 -0.67 35.73
CA ALA A 193 -22.77 -1.92 35.68
C ALA A 193 -21.95 -3.03 35.01
N VAL A 194 -21.39 -2.79 33.82
CA VAL A 194 -20.56 -3.78 33.10
C VAL A 194 -19.33 -4.19 33.92
N LYS A 195 -18.69 -3.26 34.65
CA LYS A 195 -17.57 -3.61 35.54
C LYS A 195 -18.02 -4.47 36.71
N SER A 196 -19.17 -4.16 37.31
CA SER A 196 -19.71 -4.91 38.45
C SER A 196 -20.14 -6.32 38.04
N TYR A 197 -20.82 -6.46 36.89
CA TYR A 197 -21.14 -7.77 36.30
C TYR A 197 -19.86 -8.53 35.90
N GLY A 198 -18.88 -7.85 35.29
CA GLY A 198 -17.59 -8.45 34.96
C GLY A 198 -16.91 -9.04 36.20
N ARG A 199 -16.93 -8.32 37.33
CA ARG A 199 -16.41 -8.84 38.59
C ARG A 199 -17.22 -10.03 39.13
N ALA A 200 -18.54 -10.00 39.00
CA ALA A 200 -19.38 -11.15 39.37
C ALA A 200 -19.03 -12.40 38.54
N ILE A 201 -18.81 -12.24 37.23
CA ILE A 201 -18.42 -13.32 36.30
C ILE A 201 -17.01 -13.86 36.61
N GLU A 202 -16.06 -12.98 36.99
CA GLU A 202 -14.71 -13.38 37.42
C GLU A 202 -14.73 -14.24 38.69
N LEU A 203 -15.63 -13.91 39.62
CA LEU A 203 -15.78 -14.64 40.89
C LEU A 203 -16.52 -15.96 40.69
N ASP A 204 -17.54 -15.96 39.84
CA ASP A 204 -18.37 -17.12 39.52
C ASP A 204 -18.76 -17.08 38.04
N SER A 205 -18.13 -17.94 37.24
CA SER A 205 -18.37 -18.00 35.80
C SER A 205 -19.73 -18.60 35.43
N SER A 206 -20.46 -19.20 36.38
CA SER A 206 -21.77 -19.83 36.15
C SER A 206 -22.94 -18.83 36.14
N ARG A 207 -22.67 -17.53 36.35
CA ARG A 207 -23.68 -16.47 36.44
C ARG A 207 -24.26 -16.06 35.09
N VAL A 208 -25.23 -16.85 34.62
CA VAL A 208 -25.95 -16.62 33.36
C VAL A 208 -26.66 -15.25 33.33
N PHE A 209 -27.25 -14.79 34.44
CA PHE A 209 -27.90 -13.49 34.50
C PHE A 209 -26.93 -12.33 34.26
N ALA A 210 -25.77 -12.34 34.94
CA ALA A 210 -24.73 -11.32 34.76
C ALA A 210 -24.18 -11.30 33.33
N LEU A 211 -24.00 -12.46 32.70
CA LEU A 211 -23.59 -12.57 31.28
C LEU A 211 -24.63 -11.95 30.33
N ILE A 212 -25.91 -12.27 30.51
CA ILE A 212 -27.01 -11.74 29.67
C ILE A 212 -27.14 -10.23 29.84
N GLU A 213 -27.17 -9.72 31.08
CA GLU A 213 -27.32 -8.30 31.35
C GLU A 213 -26.10 -7.49 30.91
N SER A 214 -24.88 -8.02 31.10
CA SER A 214 -23.65 -7.43 30.56
C SER A 214 -23.71 -7.37 29.03
N GLY A 215 -24.16 -8.44 28.37
CA GLY A 215 -24.39 -8.47 26.93
C GLY A 215 -25.40 -7.41 26.46
N ASN A 216 -26.55 -7.30 27.12
CA ASN A 216 -27.59 -6.31 26.83
C ASN A 216 -27.04 -4.88 26.93
N ILE A 217 -26.27 -4.58 27.98
CA ILE A 217 -25.65 -3.26 28.16
C ILE A 217 -24.61 -2.99 27.08
N GLN A 218 -23.79 -4.00 26.72
CA GLN A 218 -22.80 -3.85 25.65
C GLN A 218 -23.46 -3.60 24.29
N LEU A 219 -24.63 -4.18 24.02
CA LEU A 219 -25.43 -3.86 22.84
C LEU A 219 -25.90 -2.41 22.85
N MET A 220 -26.43 -1.91 23.97
CA MET A 220 -26.85 -0.51 24.10
C MET A 220 -25.69 0.47 23.92
N LEU A 221 -24.48 0.07 24.32
CA LEU A 221 -23.25 0.87 24.12
C LEU A 221 -22.64 0.73 22.71
N GLY A 222 -23.19 -0.11 21.83
CA GLY A 222 -22.68 -0.35 20.47
C GLY A 222 -21.52 -1.35 20.36
N TYR A 223 -21.13 -2.02 21.46
CA TYR A 223 -20.07 -3.04 21.47
C TYR A 223 -20.61 -4.42 21.08
N PHE A 224 -21.12 -4.54 19.84
CA PHE A 224 -21.85 -5.73 19.38
C PHE A 224 -21.06 -7.04 19.51
N ARG A 225 -19.78 -7.05 19.11
CA ARG A 225 -18.94 -8.25 19.17
C ARG A 225 -18.80 -8.80 20.60
N LYS A 226 -18.52 -7.92 21.57
CA LYS A 226 -18.41 -8.33 22.97
C LYS A 226 -19.76 -8.83 23.50
N GLY A 227 -20.87 -8.19 23.11
CA GLY A 227 -22.21 -8.66 23.46
C GLY A 227 -22.48 -10.07 22.95
N VAL A 228 -22.16 -10.35 21.68
CA VAL A 228 -22.26 -11.70 21.08
C VAL A 228 -21.43 -12.73 21.85
N GLU A 229 -20.20 -12.39 22.25
CA GLU A 229 -19.34 -13.26 23.06
C GLU A 229 -19.97 -13.56 24.44
N GLN A 230 -20.54 -12.56 25.12
CA GLN A 230 -21.23 -12.74 26.40
C GLN A 230 -22.45 -13.66 26.27
N PHE A 231 -23.31 -13.44 25.27
CA PHE A 231 -24.47 -14.31 25.06
C PHE A 231 -24.07 -15.73 24.65
N ARG A 232 -23.01 -15.91 23.85
CA ARG A 232 -22.49 -17.23 23.50
C ARG A 232 -22.02 -17.97 24.75
N SER A 233 -21.26 -17.31 25.63
CA SER A 233 -20.86 -17.91 26.92
C SER A 233 -22.05 -18.25 27.82
N ALA A 234 -23.10 -17.41 27.82
CA ALA A 234 -24.34 -17.69 28.55
C ALA A 234 -25.06 -18.94 28.01
N LEU A 235 -25.03 -19.15 26.68
CA LEU A 235 -25.61 -20.32 26.01
C LEU A 235 -24.77 -21.59 26.22
N GLU A 236 -23.44 -21.48 26.33
CA GLU A 236 -22.58 -22.61 26.71
C GLU A 236 -22.91 -23.11 28.13
N MET A 237 -23.22 -22.19 29.06
CA MET A 237 -23.61 -22.53 30.43
C MET A 237 -25.06 -23.02 30.53
N ALA A 238 -25.99 -22.35 29.83
CA ALA A 238 -27.41 -22.68 29.84
C ALA A 238 -27.98 -22.80 28.41
N PRO A 239 -27.86 -23.97 27.77
CA PRO A 239 -28.22 -24.18 26.36
C PRO A 239 -29.70 -24.00 26.01
N HIS A 240 -30.60 -23.98 27.00
CA HIS A 240 -32.04 -23.82 26.83
C HIS A 240 -32.57 -22.46 27.32
N ASN A 241 -31.69 -21.49 27.58
CA ASN A 241 -32.11 -20.16 28.03
C ASN A 241 -32.63 -19.30 26.86
N HIS A 242 -33.95 -19.06 26.83
CA HIS A 242 -34.59 -18.25 25.78
C HIS A 242 -34.10 -16.79 25.76
N SER A 243 -33.83 -16.19 26.92
CA SER A 243 -33.37 -14.79 27.02
C SER A 243 -31.97 -14.64 26.43
N ALA A 244 -31.10 -15.63 26.60
CA ALA A 244 -29.78 -15.65 25.99
C ALA A 244 -29.85 -15.77 24.46
N TYR A 245 -30.71 -16.64 23.91
CA TYR A 245 -30.92 -16.73 22.46
C TYR A 245 -31.53 -15.46 21.87
N PHE A 246 -32.49 -14.85 22.56
CA PHE A 246 -33.09 -13.58 22.13
C PHE A 246 -32.05 -12.46 22.08
N GLY A 247 -31.25 -12.32 23.15
CA GLY A 247 -30.14 -11.37 23.21
C GLY A 247 -29.07 -11.64 22.14
N PHE A 248 -28.73 -12.92 21.90
CA PHE A 248 -27.77 -13.34 20.89
C PHE A 248 -28.23 -13.01 19.46
N ALA A 249 -29.49 -13.32 19.11
CA ALA A 249 -30.04 -13.00 17.79
C ALA A 249 -30.15 -11.48 17.58
N SER A 250 -30.56 -10.73 18.62
CA SER A 250 -30.58 -9.25 18.59
C SER A 250 -29.17 -8.66 18.43
N ALA A 251 -28.19 -9.22 19.11
CA ALA A 251 -26.78 -8.83 19.02
C ALA A 251 -26.22 -9.02 17.61
N LEU A 252 -26.47 -10.18 17.01
CA LEU A 252 -26.03 -10.50 15.65
C LEU A 252 -26.73 -9.61 14.62
N LEU A 253 -28.02 -9.31 14.78
CA LEU A 253 -28.76 -8.37 13.94
C LEU A 253 -28.17 -6.95 14.03
N ALA A 254 -27.85 -6.48 15.23
CA ALA A 254 -27.23 -5.17 15.41
C ALA A 254 -25.82 -5.12 14.81
N TRP A 255 -25.03 -6.19 14.99
CA TRP A 255 -23.70 -6.30 14.39
C TRP A 255 -23.78 -6.35 12.86
N SER A 256 -24.74 -7.09 12.30
CA SER A 256 -24.92 -7.16 10.84
C SER A 256 -25.32 -5.82 10.24
N ARG A 257 -26.13 -5.00 10.94
CA ARG A 257 -26.45 -3.63 10.52
C ARG A 257 -25.20 -2.76 10.42
N ASN A 258 -24.27 -2.87 11.37
CA ASN A 258 -22.97 -2.19 11.30
C ASN A 258 -22.08 -2.73 10.17
N CYS A 259 -22.08 -4.05 9.93
CA CYS A 259 -21.40 -4.62 8.77
C CYS A 259 -21.98 -4.09 7.45
N VAL A 260 -23.30 -3.89 7.36
CA VAL A 260 -23.94 -3.29 6.18
C VAL A 260 -23.50 -1.84 5.97
N THR A 261 -23.45 -1.01 7.02
CA THR A 261 -22.99 0.38 6.89
C THR A 261 -21.52 0.48 6.46
N THR A 262 -20.67 -0.47 6.87
CA THR A 262 -19.28 -0.57 6.39
C THR A 262 -19.13 -1.19 4.99
N GLY A 263 -20.22 -1.70 4.38
CA GLY A 263 -20.21 -2.35 3.07
C GLY A 263 -19.80 -3.83 3.07
N ALA A 264 -19.70 -4.47 4.24
CA ALA A 264 -19.32 -5.88 4.42
C ALA A 264 -20.53 -6.84 4.33
N PHE A 265 -21.24 -6.80 3.20
CA PHE A 265 -22.50 -7.55 3.01
C PHE A 265 -22.39 -9.07 3.13
N GLY A 266 -21.27 -9.67 2.69
CA GLY A 266 -21.04 -11.11 2.82
C GLY A 266 -21.00 -11.57 4.27
N TRP A 267 -20.28 -10.83 5.12
CA TRP A 267 -20.23 -11.10 6.55
C TRP A 267 -21.56 -10.82 7.23
N ALA A 268 -22.22 -9.70 6.89
CA ALA A 268 -23.55 -9.40 7.40
C ALA A 268 -24.56 -10.52 7.09
N ALA A 269 -24.57 -11.06 5.88
CA ALA A 269 -25.43 -12.19 5.52
C ALA A 269 -25.11 -13.46 6.32
N SER A 270 -23.83 -13.74 6.62
CA SER A 270 -23.46 -14.87 7.47
C SER A 270 -23.93 -14.71 8.92
N LEU A 271 -23.78 -13.51 9.50
CA LEU A 271 -24.25 -13.18 10.84
C LEU A 271 -25.78 -13.27 10.93
N LEU A 272 -26.50 -12.82 9.89
CA LEU A 272 -27.96 -12.88 9.83
C LEU A 272 -28.49 -14.32 9.70
N LYS A 273 -27.75 -15.22 9.03
CA LYS A 273 -28.09 -16.65 9.01
C LYS A 273 -27.95 -17.25 10.42
N GLU A 274 -26.84 -17.00 11.10
CA GLU A 274 -26.63 -17.43 12.49
C GLU A 274 -27.70 -16.84 13.43
N ALA A 275 -28.05 -15.56 13.25
CA ALA A 275 -29.11 -14.89 14.00
C ALA A 275 -30.48 -15.53 13.74
N SER A 276 -30.78 -15.93 12.50
CA SER A 276 -32.04 -16.58 12.17
C SER A 276 -32.15 -17.93 12.85
N ASP A 277 -31.08 -18.72 12.87
CA ASP A 277 -31.09 -20.04 13.50
C ASP A 277 -31.26 -19.90 15.03
N ALA A 278 -30.57 -18.94 15.65
CA ALA A 278 -30.77 -18.61 17.06
C ALA A 278 -32.21 -18.15 17.38
N ALA A 279 -32.80 -17.30 16.53
CA ALA A 279 -34.16 -16.82 16.71
C ALA A 279 -35.22 -17.93 16.51
N LYS A 280 -34.98 -18.89 15.61
CA LYS A 280 -35.84 -20.09 15.45
C LYS A 280 -35.80 -20.98 16.70
N ILE A 281 -34.61 -21.21 17.25
CA ILE A 281 -34.45 -21.95 18.51
C ILE A 281 -35.20 -21.22 19.63
N CYS A 282 -35.05 -19.90 19.75
CA CYS A 282 -35.80 -19.09 20.70
C CYS A 282 -37.32 -19.21 20.50
N ALA A 283 -37.81 -19.18 19.26
CA ALA A 283 -39.23 -19.35 18.94
C ALA A 283 -39.75 -20.74 19.30
N SER A 284 -38.92 -21.78 19.19
CA SER A 284 -39.28 -23.14 19.62
C SER A 284 -39.42 -23.27 21.14
N LEU A 285 -38.62 -22.52 21.90
CA LEU A 285 -38.67 -22.49 23.37
C LEU A 285 -39.84 -21.65 23.88
N THR A 286 -40.10 -20.49 23.27
CA THR A 286 -41.11 -19.52 23.72
C THR A 286 -41.98 -19.01 22.56
N GLY A 287 -42.73 -19.91 21.93
CA GLY A 287 -43.53 -19.62 20.73
C GLY A 287 -44.75 -18.70 20.94
N ASN A 288 -45.10 -18.40 22.20
CA ASN A 288 -46.24 -17.55 22.56
C ASN A 288 -45.88 -16.06 22.65
N LEU A 289 -44.58 -15.70 22.58
CA LEU A 289 -44.13 -14.31 22.68
C LEU A 289 -44.05 -13.66 21.29
N SER A 290 -44.83 -12.60 21.08
CA SER A 290 -44.84 -11.85 19.82
C SER A 290 -43.47 -11.27 19.46
N CYS A 291 -42.74 -10.74 20.45
CA CYS A 291 -41.43 -10.11 20.24
C CYS A 291 -40.38 -11.05 19.62
N VAL A 292 -40.46 -12.36 19.90
CA VAL A 292 -39.53 -13.36 19.32
C VAL A 292 -39.81 -13.55 17.84
N TRP A 293 -41.09 -13.63 17.46
CA TRP A 293 -41.52 -13.73 16.06
C TRP A 293 -41.24 -12.45 15.28
N LYS A 294 -41.42 -11.28 15.91
CA LYS A 294 -41.00 -10.01 15.35
C LYS A 294 -39.50 -9.98 15.08
N LEU A 295 -38.67 -10.36 16.06
CA LEU A 295 -37.21 -10.40 15.90
C LEU A 295 -36.78 -11.36 14.78
N HIS A 296 -37.37 -12.55 14.71
CA HIS A 296 -37.09 -13.47 13.60
C HIS A 296 -37.50 -12.87 12.24
N GLY A 297 -38.62 -12.15 12.18
CA GLY A 297 -39.04 -11.37 11.03
C GLY A 297 -38.01 -10.30 10.63
N ASP A 298 -37.54 -9.50 11.59
CA ASP A 298 -36.55 -8.44 11.37
C ASP A 298 -35.23 -8.97 10.85
N VAL A 299 -34.77 -10.12 11.38
CA VAL A 299 -33.56 -10.81 10.92
C VAL A 299 -33.74 -11.30 9.48
N GLN A 300 -34.87 -11.91 9.16
CA GLN A 300 -35.15 -12.42 7.81
C GLN A 300 -35.31 -11.29 6.78
N LEU A 301 -35.96 -10.19 7.17
CA LEU A 301 -36.09 -9.01 6.32
C LEU A 301 -34.73 -8.34 6.07
N ALA A 302 -33.90 -8.22 7.11
CA ALA A 302 -32.52 -7.74 6.98
C ALA A 302 -31.67 -8.67 6.10
N LEU A 303 -31.86 -10.00 6.20
CA LEU A 303 -31.18 -10.98 5.35
C LEU A 303 -31.58 -10.81 3.89
N ALA A 304 -32.88 -10.71 3.59
CA ALA A 304 -33.39 -10.47 2.24
C ALA A 304 -32.81 -9.17 1.65
N ARG A 305 -32.76 -8.10 2.44
CA ARG A 305 -32.17 -6.82 2.04
C ARG A 305 -30.66 -6.85 1.92
N CYS A 306 -29.93 -7.76 2.56
CA CYS A 306 -28.46 -7.77 2.59
C CYS A 306 -27.83 -8.80 1.65
N PHE A 307 -28.58 -9.82 1.22
CA PHE A 307 -28.04 -11.01 0.55
C PHE A 307 -27.22 -10.67 -0.71
N PRO A 308 -25.90 -10.92 -0.72
CA PRO A 308 -25.05 -10.62 -1.88
C PRO A 308 -25.07 -11.77 -2.89
N TRP A 309 -25.02 -11.41 -4.17
CA TRP A 309 -24.74 -12.33 -5.27
C TRP A 309 -23.24 -12.63 -5.31
N VAL A 310 -22.85 -13.91 -5.39
CA VAL A 310 -21.46 -14.34 -5.38
C VAL A 310 -21.14 -15.08 -6.68
N ASP A 311 -20.18 -14.54 -7.42
CA ASP A 311 -19.75 -14.98 -8.76
C ASP A 311 -18.91 -16.30 -8.75
N GLY A 312 -18.87 -17.00 -7.62
CA GLY A 312 -17.92 -18.10 -7.34
C GLY A 312 -18.14 -19.37 -8.17
N LYS A 313 -19.31 -19.54 -8.79
CA LYS A 313 -19.64 -20.71 -9.64
C LYS A 313 -19.31 -20.50 -11.12
N ILE A 314 -19.12 -19.27 -11.58
CA ILE A 314 -18.86 -18.97 -13.01
C ILE A 314 -17.34 -19.05 -13.25
N LYS A 315 -16.85 -20.24 -13.60
CA LYS A 315 -15.46 -20.48 -14.04
C LYS A 315 -15.40 -20.49 -15.58
N ARG A 316 -14.47 -19.71 -16.14
CA ARG A 316 -14.03 -19.59 -17.55
C ARG A 316 -15.00 -20.15 -18.61
N GLY A 317 -15.65 -19.22 -19.32
CA GLY A 317 -16.64 -19.48 -20.37
C GLY A 317 -18.03 -19.14 -19.84
N VAL A 318 -18.57 -17.98 -20.23
CA VAL A 318 -19.90 -17.54 -19.78
C VAL A 318 -20.94 -18.13 -20.73
N ASP A 319 -21.63 -19.17 -20.29
CA ASP A 319 -22.91 -19.55 -20.87
C ASP A 319 -23.98 -18.60 -20.28
N ALA A 320 -24.70 -17.87 -21.14
CA ALA A 320 -25.74 -16.92 -20.72
C ALA A 320 -26.76 -17.59 -19.78
N GLN A 321 -27.08 -18.86 -20.04
CA GLN A 321 -27.96 -19.68 -19.21
C GLN A 321 -27.44 -19.85 -17.78
N MET A 322 -26.14 -20.12 -17.60
CA MET A 322 -25.53 -20.28 -16.27
C MET A 322 -25.57 -18.98 -15.46
N PHE A 323 -25.44 -17.83 -16.13
CA PHE A 323 -25.61 -16.53 -15.49
C PHE A 323 -27.06 -16.31 -15.07
N GLU A 324 -28.03 -16.54 -15.98
CA GLU A 324 -29.46 -16.41 -15.71
C GLU A 324 -29.89 -17.30 -14.53
N ASP A 325 -29.47 -18.55 -14.51
CA ASP A 325 -29.72 -19.50 -13.42
C ASP A 325 -29.14 -18.99 -12.10
N SER A 326 -27.92 -18.41 -12.11
CA SER A 326 -27.29 -17.85 -10.91
C SER A 326 -28.01 -16.62 -10.36
N VAL A 327 -28.54 -15.75 -11.23
CA VAL A 327 -29.33 -14.58 -10.83
C VAL A 327 -30.67 -15.05 -10.28
N GLN A 328 -31.27 -16.09 -10.87
CA GLN A 328 -32.50 -16.68 -10.36
C GLN A 328 -32.31 -17.38 -9.01
N GLU A 329 -31.21 -18.10 -8.79
CA GLU A 329 -30.84 -18.66 -7.48
C GLU A 329 -30.77 -17.55 -6.41
N TRP A 330 -30.13 -16.43 -6.75
CA TRP A 330 -30.04 -15.27 -5.86
C TRP A 330 -31.40 -14.61 -5.59
N ARG A 331 -32.23 -14.41 -6.62
CA ARG A 331 -33.62 -13.90 -6.47
C ARG A 331 -34.44 -14.83 -5.58
N ASN A 332 -34.38 -16.14 -5.81
CA ASN A 332 -35.09 -17.14 -5.02
C ASN A 332 -34.65 -17.14 -3.55
N ALA A 333 -33.35 -16.95 -3.27
CA ALA A 333 -32.85 -16.84 -1.91
C ALA A 333 -33.41 -15.61 -1.17
N ILE A 334 -33.48 -14.46 -1.85
CA ILE A 334 -34.10 -13.23 -1.31
C ILE A 334 -35.59 -13.44 -1.05
N LEU A 335 -36.32 -13.96 -2.04
CA LEU A 335 -37.75 -14.24 -1.91
C LEU A 335 -38.06 -15.27 -0.81
N SER A 336 -37.21 -16.27 -0.63
CA SER A 336 -37.32 -17.24 0.45
C SER A 336 -37.19 -16.58 1.83
N ALA A 337 -36.16 -15.74 2.01
CA ALA A 337 -35.97 -14.97 3.24
C ALA A 337 -37.12 -14.00 3.50
N ALA A 338 -37.56 -13.25 2.49
CA ALA A 338 -38.68 -12.31 2.61
C ALA A 338 -40.00 -13.03 2.94
N ASN A 339 -40.27 -14.20 2.34
CA ASN A 339 -41.43 -15.01 2.73
C ASN A 339 -41.31 -15.56 4.16
N GLY A 340 -40.11 -15.93 4.61
CA GLY A 340 -39.84 -16.26 6.01
C GLY A 340 -40.14 -15.11 6.97
N ALA A 341 -39.78 -13.87 6.60
CA ALA A 341 -40.12 -12.68 7.35
C ALA A 341 -41.63 -12.45 7.41
N LYS A 342 -42.33 -12.52 6.27
CA LYS A 342 -43.79 -12.39 6.17
C LYS A 342 -44.52 -13.34 7.12
N LEU A 343 -44.16 -14.63 7.11
CA LEU A 343 -44.78 -15.64 7.97
C LEU A 343 -44.53 -15.35 9.46
N SER A 344 -43.34 -14.85 9.80
CA SER A 344 -42.97 -14.51 11.17
C SER A 344 -43.73 -13.29 11.68
N TYR A 345 -43.84 -12.23 10.86
CA TYR A 345 -44.65 -11.06 11.22
C TYR A 345 -46.15 -11.38 11.29
N GLN A 346 -46.67 -12.24 10.41
CA GLN A 346 -48.04 -12.72 10.51
C GLN A 346 -48.30 -13.44 11.84
N ARG A 347 -47.35 -14.26 12.29
CA ARG A 347 -47.43 -14.92 13.60
C ARG A 347 -47.36 -13.91 14.75
N ALA A 348 -46.50 -12.90 14.66
CA ALA A 348 -46.43 -11.82 15.63
C ALA A 348 -47.76 -11.02 15.70
N LEU A 349 -48.33 -10.63 14.56
CA LEU A 349 -49.63 -9.95 14.48
C LEU A 349 -50.78 -10.78 15.07
N HIS A 350 -50.78 -12.10 14.85
CA HIS A 350 -51.77 -12.98 15.45
C HIS A 350 -51.69 -12.98 16.98
N LEU A 351 -50.49 -12.86 17.55
CA LEU A 351 -50.28 -12.82 18.99
C LEU A 351 -50.57 -11.43 19.59
N SER A 352 -50.25 -10.36 18.86
CA SER A 352 -50.40 -8.97 19.31
C SER A 352 -50.92 -8.05 18.19
N PRO A 353 -52.22 -8.09 17.85
CA PRO A 353 -52.78 -7.32 16.73
C PRO A 353 -52.80 -5.80 16.95
N TRP A 354 -52.64 -5.35 18.20
CA TRP A 354 -52.61 -3.93 18.58
C TRP A 354 -51.24 -3.26 18.39
N GLU A 355 -50.19 -4.00 18.02
CA GLU A 355 -48.85 -3.42 17.81
C GLU A 355 -48.72 -2.80 16.42
N ALA A 356 -48.77 -1.46 16.34
CA ALA A 356 -48.67 -0.73 15.07
C ALA A 356 -47.36 -0.98 14.30
N ASN A 357 -46.24 -1.16 15.02
CA ASN A 357 -44.94 -1.42 14.40
C ASN A 357 -44.93 -2.69 13.54
N VAL A 358 -45.59 -3.77 13.99
CA VAL A 358 -45.60 -5.04 13.24
C VAL A 358 -46.41 -4.91 11.95
N HIS A 359 -47.46 -4.08 11.94
CA HIS A 359 -48.19 -3.75 10.72
C HIS A 359 -47.31 -3.01 9.71
N ASN A 360 -46.53 -2.02 10.15
CA ASN A 360 -45.57 -1.32 9.29
C ASN A 360 -44.46 -2.26 8.76
N ASP A 361 -43.87 -3.09 9.62
CA ASP A 361 -42.82 -4.04 9.22
C ASP A 361 -43.35 -5.09 8.23
N THR A 362 -44.60 -5.55 8.42
CA THR A 362 -45.30 -6.43 7.48
C THR A 362 -45.52 -5.74 6.13
N ALA A 363 -45.93 -4.47 6.13
CA ALA A 363 -46.12 -3.68 4.92
C ALA A 363 -44.80 -3.60 4.13
N ILE A 364 -43.71 -3.22 4.79
CA ILE A 364 -42.37 -3.12 4.19
C ILE A 364 -41.92 -4.48 3.62
N CYS A 365 -42.20 -5.57 4.32
CA CYS A 365 -41.89 -6.92 3.86
C CYS A 365 -42.68 -7.30 2.59
N LEU A 366 -43.97 -6.95 2.54
CA LEU A 366 -44.83 -7.22 1.38
C LEU A 366 -44.40 -6.41 0.16
N ASP A 367 -44.05 -5.14 0.35
CA ASP A 367 -43.51 -4.27 -0.70
C ASP A 367 -42.24 -4.84 -1.32
N LEU A 368 -41.31 -5.33 -0.49
CA LEU A 368 -40.10 -6.01 -0.98
C LEU A 368 -40.45 -7.25 -1.81
N ILE A 369 -41.41 -8.08 -1.37
CA ILE A 369 -41.85 -9.26 -2.13
C ILE A 369 -42.43 -8.83 -3.47
N TYR A 370 -43.30 -7.82 -3.50
CA TYR A 370 -43.92 -7.32 -4.72
C TYR A 370 -42.91 -6.72 -5.70
N SER A 371 -41.90 -6.00 -5.20
CA SER A 371 -40.83 -5.43 -6.03
C SER A 371 -39.97 -6.49 -6.74
N MET A 372 -39.93 -7.71 -6.20
CA MET A 372 -39.12 -8.83 -6.71
C MET A 372 -39.93 -9.86 -7.52
N ASP A 373 -41.26 -9.89 -7.36
CA ASP A 373 -42.17 -10.79 -8.08
C ASP A 373 -42.61 -10.17 -9.42
N ASP A 374 -41.95 -10.55 -10.51
CA ASP A 374 -42.27 -10.14 -11.89
C ASP A 374 -43.71 -10.53 -12.34
N ASN A 375 -44.38 -11.45 -11.63
CA ASN A 375 -45.67 -12.03 -11.99
C ASN A 375 -46.90 -11.21 -11.54
N ASN A 376 -46.75 -10.29 -10.58
CA ASN A 376 -47.85 -9.49 -10.07
C ASN A 376 -47.96 -8.18 -10.85
N ARG A 377 -48.56 -8.23 -12.04
CA ARG A 377 -48.94 -7.02 -12.77
C ARG A 377 -49.85 -6.17 -11.88
N HIS A 378 -49.37 -4.98 -11.51
CA HIS A 378 -50.14 -3.99 -10.75
C HIS A 378 -51.49 -3.77 -11.42
N ASN A 379 -52.57 -4.14 -10.73
CA ASN A 379 -53.88 -3.59 -11.04
C ASN A 379 -53.95 -2.23 -10.36
N PRO A 380 -53.90 -1.10 -11.09
CA PRO A 380 -53.84 0.24 -10.50
C PRO A 380 -55.09 0.61 -9.68
N ASN A 381 -56.14 -0.22 -9.74
CA ASN A 381 -57.43 0.02 -9.09
C ASN A 381 -57.62 -0.74 -7.77
N VAL A 382 -56.67 -1.57 -7.33
CA VAL A 382 -56.77 -2.32 -6.07
C VAL A 382 -55.69 -1.84 -5.11
N TRP A 383 -56.11 -1.30 -3.97
CA TRP A 383 -55.19 -0.96 -2.86
C TRP A 383 -54.34 -2.17 -2.52
N GLU A 384 -53.03 -2.01 -2.60
CA GLU A 384 -52.08 -3.08 -2.34
C GLU A 384 -52.16 -3.53 -0.88
N LEU A 385 -51.90 -4.80 -0.62
CA LEU A 385 -51.94 -5.32 0.75
C LEU A 385 -50.93 -4.59 1.65
N SER A 386 -49.79 -4.21 1.08
CA SER A 386 -48.76 -3.37 1.69
C SER A 386 -49.34 -2.04 2.21
N GLU A 387 -50.04 -1.28 1.35
CA GLU A 387 -50.72 -0.03 1.74
C GLU A 387 -51.78 -0.25 2.83
N LYS A 388 -52.57 -1.33 2.73
CA LYS A 388 -53.60 -1.66 3.74
C LYS A 388 -53.03 -1.97 5.11
N MET A 389 -51.94 -2.76 5.17
CA MET A 389 -51.27 -3.05 6.43
C MET A 389 -50.76 -1.76 7.07
N LEU A 390 -50.21 -0.85 6.27
CA LEU A 390 -49.70 0.41 6.78
C LEU A 390 -50.80 1.37 7.25
N LEU A 391 -51.95 1.41 6.58
CA LEU A 391 -53.13 2.08 7.10
C LEU A 391 -53.55 1.48 8.46
N GLY A 392 -53.45 0.16 8.64
CA GLY A 392 -53.66 -0.49 9.92
C GLY A 392 -52.75 0.07 11.02
N ALA A 393 -51.46 0.29 10.71
CA ALA A 393 -50.52 0.95 11.63
C ALA A 393 -50.96 2.39 11.97
N LEU A 394 -51.37 3.18 10.98
CA LEU A 394 -51.83 4.56 11.16
C LEU A 394 -53.16 4.67 11.90
N ILE A 395 -54.06 3.69 11.78
CA ILE A 395 -55.31 3.63 12.56
C ILE A 395 -54.99 3.46 14.05
N LEU A 396 -53.97 2.67 14.36
CA LEU A 396 -53.52 2.44 15.74
C LEU A 396 -52.73 3.64 16.28
N GLU A 397 -51.83 4.21 15.47
CA GLU A 397 -50.96 5.35 15.84
C GLU A 397 -50.94 6.45 14.76
N PRO A 398 -51.97 7.31 14.68
CA PRO A 398 -52.09 8.30 13.60
C PRO A 398 -51.10 9.47 13.71
N VAL A 399 -50.52 9.68 14.89
CA VAL A 399 -49.57 10.76 15.19
C VAL A 399 -48.12 10.34 14.84
N ASN A 400 -47.89 9.07 14.52
CA ASN A 400 -46.57 8.58 14.20
C ASN A 400 -46.14 9.05 12.79
N LYS A 401 -45.22 10.01 12.75
CA LYS A 401 -44.71 10.65 11.53
C LYS A 401 -43.99 9.66 10.60
N ASP A 402 -43.33 8.64 11.16
CA ASP A 402 -42.54 7.68 10.37
C ASP A 402 -43.46 6.79 9.52
N PHE A 403 -44.64 6.43 10.04
CA PHE A 403 -45.64 5.67 9.29
C PHE A 403 -46.25 6.47 8.13
N TRP A 404 -46.34 7.79 8.26
CA TRP A 404 -46.74 8.65 7.13
C TRP A 404 -45.65 8.71 6.05
N VAL A 405 -44.37 8.78 6.43
CA VAL A 405 -43.25 8.73 5.47
C VAL A 405 -43.20 7.39 4.75
N THR A 406 -43.34 6.27 5.48
CA THR A 406 -43.37 4.94 4.85
C THR A 406 -44.56 4.82 3.89
N LEU A 407 -45.73 5.38 4.21
CA LEU A 407 -46.90 5.36 3.32
C LEU A 407 -46.64 6.13 2.03
N GLY A 408 -46.02 7.30 2.15
CA GLY A 408 -45.64 8.07 0.97
C GLY A 408 -44.57 7.41 0.12
N SER A 409 -43.69 6.62 0.74
CA SER A 409 -42.64 5.89 0.00
C SER A 409 -43.20 4.69 -0.77
N MET A 410 -44.18 4.00 -0.20
CA MET A 410 -44.73 2.73 -0.70
C MET A 410 -45.90 2.90 -1.66
N SER A 411 -46.68 3.98 -1.52
CA SER A 411 -47.89 4.11 -2.32
C SER A 411 -47.61 4.14 -3.82
N SER A 412 -48.57 3.76 -4.66
CA SER A 412 -48.46 3.95 -6.11
C SER A 412 -49.04 5.30 -6.58
N ASP A 413 -50.00 5.87 -5.83
CA ASP A 413 -50.69 7.11 -6.16
C ASP A 413 -49.89 8.35 -5.76
N LEU A 414 -49.51 9.16 -6.76
CA LEU A 414 -48.73 10.39 -6.59
C LEU A 414 -49.40 11.37 -5.60
N ALA A 415 -50.72 11.50 -5.62
CA ALA A 415 -51.44 12.42 -4.75
C ALA A 415 -51.35 11.97 -3.27
N LEU A 416 -51.52 10.67 -3.03
CA LEU A 416 -51.38 10.08 -1.70
C LEU A 416 -49.93 10.17 -1.19
N LYS A 417 -48.92 9.99 -2.07
CA LYS A 417 -47.51 10.23 -1.73
C LYS A 417 -47.27 11.65 -1.25
N GLN A 418 -47.71 12.63 -2.04
CA GLN A 418 -47.51 14.02 -1.70
C GLN A 418 -48.26 14.38 -0.39
N HIS A 419 -49.50 13.93 -0.25
CA HIS A 419 -50.28 14.16 0.97
C HIS A 419 -49.59 13.59 2.21
N SER A 420 -49.15 12.34 2.15
CA SER A 420 -48.53 11.66 3.29
C SER A 420 -47.22 12.32 3.73
N PHE A 421 -46.33 12.72 2.81
CA PHE A 421 -45.13 13.48 3.17
C PHE A 421 -45.44 14.85 3.76
N ILE A 422 -46.43 15.57 3.20
CA ILE A 422 -46.87 16.85 3.75
C ILE A 422 -47.49 16.68 5.14
N ARG A 423 -48.26 15.62 5.39
CA ARG A 423 -48.80 15.31 6.72
C ARG A 423 -47.70 14.97 7.72
N ALA A 424 -46.69 14.19 7.32
CA ALA A 424 -45.53 13.93 8.14
C ALA A 424 -44.80 15.23 8.54
N LEU A 425 -44.63 16.15 7.60
CA LEU A 425 -44.04 17.48 7.86
C LEU A 425 -44.91 18.37 8.75
N HIS A 426 -46.24 18.29 8.63
CA HIS A 426 -47.14 18.99 9.56
C HIS A 426 -47.02 18.48 11.00
N LEU A 427 -46.74 17.19 11.19
CA LEU A 427 -46.47 16.62 12.51
C LEU A 427 -45.10 17.02 13.02
N ASP A 428 -44.09 17.04 12.14
CA ASP A 428 -42.74 17.48 12.46
C ASP A 428 -42.03 18.10 11.25
N MET A 429 -41.85 19.41 11.28
CA MET A 429 -41.19 20.17 10.21
C MET A 429 -39.69 19.86 10.07
N SER A 430 -39.08 19.27 11.11
CA SER A 430 -37.67 18.87 11.13
C SER A 430 -37.43 17.47 10.54
N LEU A 431 -38.45 16.84 9.95
CA LEU A 431 -38.31 15.52 9.34
C LEU A 431 -37.61 15.62 7.97
N SER A 432 -36.30 15.43 7.98
CA SER A 432 -35.41 15.52 6.80
C SER A 432 -35.76 14.50 5.71
N GLU A 433 -36.17 13.28 6.09
CA GLU A 433 -36.58 12.23 5.14
C GLU A 433 -37.79 12.65 4.29
N ALA A 434 -38.81 13.26 4.90
CA ALA A 434 -39.98 13.73 4.19
C ALA A 434 -39.64 14.82 3.17
N TRP A 435 -38.75 15.77 3.52
CA TRP A 435 -38.22 16.75 2.57
C TRP A 435 -37.46 16.09 1.41
N ALA A 436 -36.64 15.08 1.70
CA ALA A 436 -35.88 14.36 0.67
C ALA A 436 -36.80 13.64 -0.34
N TYR A 437 -37.83 12.94 0.16
CA TYR A 437 -38.80 12.26 -0.71
C TYR A 437 -39.70 13.24 -1.47
N LEU A 438 -40.07 14.38 -0.87
CA LEU A 438 -40.78 15.45 -1.57
C LEU A 438 -39.93 16.01 -2.74
N GLY A 439 -38.63 16.21 -2.51
CA GLY A 439 -37.69 16.60 -3.57
C GLY A 439 -37.59 15.56 -4.70
N LYS A 440 -37.62 14.26 -4.36
CA LYS A 440 -37.68 13.18 -5.35
C LYS A 440 -38.96 13.25 -6.19
N ILE A 441 -40.11 13.54 -5.58
CA ILE A 441 -41.40 13.71 -6.29
C ILE A 441 -41.36 14.92 -7.21
N TYR A 442 -40.93 16.09 -6.72
CA TYR A 442 -40.84 17.30 -7.54
C TYR A 442 -39.88 17.14 -8.72
N ARG A 443 -38.83 16.35 -8.55
CA ARG A 443 -37.94 15.98 -9.66
C ARG A 443 -38.65 15.14 -10.71
N GLN A 444 -39.47 14.19 -10.29
CA GLN A 444 -40.25 13.33 -11.19
C GLN A 444 -41.36 14.09 -11.92
N SER A 445 -41.96 15.11 -11.29
CA SER A 445 -42.93 16.01 -11.93
C SER A 445 -42.29 17.03 -12.87
N GLY A 446 -40.98 17.23 -12.80
CA GLY A 446 -40.22 18.21 -13.59
C GLY A 446 -40.03 19.58 -12.92
N ASP A 447 -40.49 19.74 -11.68
CA ASP A 447 -40.40 20.98 -10.89
C ASP A 447 -39.03 21.14 -10.24
N LYS A 448 -38.00 21.40 -11.07
CA LYS A 448 -36.58 21.43 -10.65
C LYS A 448 -36.28 22.40 -9.51
N GLN A 449 -36.95 23.57 -9.46
CA GLN A 449 -36.73 24.57 -8.43
C GLN A 449 -37.19 24.07 -7.05
N LEU A 450 -38.42 23.55 -6.98
CA LEU A 450 -38.97 22.97 -5.75
C LEU A 450 -38.19 21.73 -5.31
N ALA A 451 -37.74 20.91 -6.25
CA ALA A 451 -36.88 19.76 -5.96
C ALA A 451 -35.57 20.20 -5.29
N LYS A 452 -34.91 21.23 -5.84
CA LYS A 452 -33.67 21.79 -5.26
C LYS A 452 -33.90 22.36 -3.86
N GLU A 453 -34.94 23.15 -3.66
CA GLU A 453 -35.27 23.71 -2.34
C GLU A 453 -35.55 22.63 -1.30
N ALA A 454 -36.29 21.58 -1.69
CA ALA A 454 -36.59 20.45 -0.81
C ALA A 454 -35.33 19.67 -0.44
N PHE A 455 -34.42 19.41 -1.39
CA PHE A 455 -33.15 18.75 -1.10
C PHE A 455 -32.21 19.62 -0.25
N ASP A 456 -32.15 20.93 -0.48
CA ASP A 456 -31.32 21.84 0.32
C ASP A 456 -31.83 21.93 1.76
N ARG A 457 -33.16 21.93 1.97
CA ARG A 457 -33.76 21.83 3.32
C ARG A 457 -33.46 20.49 3.98
N ALA A 458 -33.58 19.39 3.26
CA ALA A 458 -33.25 18.07 3.81
C ALA A 458 -31.78 17.99 4.26
N ARG A 459 -30.85 18.52 3.45
CA ARG A 459 -29.41 18.55 3.75
C ARG A 459 -29.05 19.49 4.89
N SER A 460 -29.75 20.62 5.03
CA SER A 460 -29.47 21.57 6.11
C SER A 460 -29.92 21.06 7.47
N ILE A 461 -31.02 20.29 7.48
CA ILE A 461 -31.53 19.62 8.67
C ILE A 461 -30.65 18.41 9.02
N ASP A 462 -30.43 17.51 8.06
CA ASP A 462 -29.65 16.29 8.26
C ASP A 462 -28.73 16.00 7.05
N PRO A 463 -27.44 16.39 7.14
CA PRO A 463 -26.44 16.09 6.12
C PRO A 463 -26.14 14.60 5.95
N SER A 464 -26.56 13.75 6.91
CA SER A 464 -26.30 12.31 6.91
C SER A 464 -27.29 11.50 6.07
N LEU A 465 -28.29 12.15 5.44
CA LEU A 465 -29.17 11.48 4.48
C LEU A 465 -28.55 11.41 3.08
N ALA A 466 -28.52 10.21 2.48
CA ALA A 466 -27.94 10.00 1.15
C ALA A 466 -28.80 10.56 -0.01
N LEU A 467 -30.12 10.42 0.08
CA LEU A 467 -31.05 10.75 -1.01
C LEU A 467 -30.95 12.22 -1.49
N PRO A 468 -30.88 13.23 -0.61
CA PRO A 468 -30.71 14.62 -1.03
C PRO A 468 -29.41 14.87 -1.80
N TRP A 469 -28.29 14.26 -1.39
CA TRP A 469 -27.02 14.38 -2.11
C TRP A 469 -27.09 13.75 -3.50
N ALA A 470 -27.71 12.58 -3.62
CA ALA A 470 -27.95 11.93 -4.92
C ALA A 470 -28.89 12.76 -5.82
N GLY A 471 -29.97 13.31 -5.25
CA GLY A 471 -30.91 14.18 -5.95
C GLY A 471 -30.24 15.44 -6.49
N MET A 472 -29.43 16.12 -5.67
CA MET A 472 -28.67 17.31 -6.07
C MET A 472 -27.63 17.01 -7.14
N SER A 473 -26.94 15.87 -7.03
CA SER A 473 -26.05 15.40 -8.09
C SER A 473 -26.77 15.26 -9.43
N ALA A 474 -27.95 14.64 -9.42
CA ALA A 474 -28.71 14.41 -10.64
C ALA A 474 -29.26 15.71 -11.27
N GLU A 475 -29.62 16.71 -10.46
CA GLU A 475 -30.03 18.03 -10.96
C GLU A 475 -28.88 18.80 -11.59
N ASN A 476 -27.71 18.79 -10.96
CA ASN A 476 -26.52 19.48 -11.46
C ASN A 476 -25.94 18.81 -12.73
N TYR A 477 -26.15 17.50 -12.90
CA TYR A 477 -25.68 16.72 -14.05
C TYR A 477 -26.21 17.22 -15.41
N HIS A 478 -27.42 17.78 -15.44
CA HIS A 478 -28.03 18.29 -16.66
C HIS A 478 -27.66 19.74 -16.99
N GLN A 479 -26.93 20.44 -16.11
CA GLN A 479 -26.52 21.83 -16.33
C GLN A 479 -25.16 21.86 -17.05
N SER A 480 -25.11 22.49 -18.23
CA SER A 480 -23.96 22.50 -19.14
C SER A 480 -22.86 23.48 -18.70
N GLY A 481 -22.16 23.19 -17.60
CA GLY A 481 -20.99 23.94 -17.13
C GLY A 481 -19.91 23.01 -16.57
N GLY A 482 -18.64 23.25 -16.90
CA GLY A 482 -17.54 22.37 -16.45
C GLY A 482 -17.35 22.30 -14.93
N SER A 483 -17.66 23.38 -14.19
CA SER A 483 -17.55 23.40 -12.72
C SER A 483 -18.66 22.61 -12.02
N THR A 484 -19.86 22.55 -12.58
CA THR A 484 -21.03 21.89 -11.98
C THR A 484 -20.94 20.35 -12.08
N VAL A 485 -20.18 19.81 -13.03
CA VAL A 485 -20.00 18.35 -13.17
C VAL A 485 -19.14 17.77 -12.05
N ASN A 486 -18.10 18.48 -11.59
CA ASN A 486 -17.29 18.03 -10.45
C ASN A 486 -18.08 18.05 -9.13
N GLU A 487 -18.91 19.07 -8.92
CA GLU A 487 -19.82 19.13 -7.78
C GLU A 487 -20.83 17.98 -7.80
N SER A 488 -21.29 17.57 -8.99
CA SER A 488 -22.16 16.40 -9.14
C SER A 488 -21.46 15.10 -8.74
N PHE A 489 -20.19 14.93 -9.13
CA PHE A 489 -19.39 13.77 -8.75
C PHE A 489 -19.20 13.69 -7.22
N GLU A 490 -18.78 14.79 -6.59
CA GLU A 490 -18.60 14.84 -5.14
C GLU A 490 -19.90 14.58 -4.39
N SER A 491 -21.01 15.17 -4.84
CA SER A 491 -22.33 14.96 -4.22
C SER A 491 -22.78 13.50 -4.34
N CYS A 492 -22.61 12.88 -5.51
CA CYS A 492 -22.95 11.47 -5.71
C CYS A 492 -22.04 10.54 -4.89
N LEU A 493 -20.74 10.88 -4.81
CA LEU A 493 -19.77 10.13 -4.00
C LEU A 493 -20.16 10.16 -2.53
N ARG A 494 -20.58 11.33 -2.00
CA ARG A 494 -21.12 11.44 -0.64
C ARG A 494 -22.36 10.59 -0.43
N ALA A 495 -23.31 10.62 -1.36
CA ALA A 495 -24.51 9.79 -1.28
C ALA A 495 -24.16 8.28 -1.19
N ALA A 496 -23.25 7.81 -2.05
CA ALA A 496 -22.83 6.41 -2.07
C ALA A 496 -22.02 5.99 -0.83
N GLN A 497 -21.28 6.92 -0.21
CA GLN A 497 -20.55 6.68 1.05
C GLN A 497 -21.47 6.59 2.26
N ILE A 498 -22.52 7.42 2.28
CA ILE A 498 -23.51 7.45 3.37
C ILE A 498 -24.36 6.19 3.33
N LEU A 499 -24.94 5.87 2.17
CA LEU A 499 -25.79 4.71 1.98
C LEU A 499 -25.44 4.02 0.66
N PRO A 500 -24.78 2.84 0.70
CA PRO A 500 -24.32 2.11 -0.49
C PRO A 500 -25.48 1.40 -1.21
N LEU A 501 -26.45 2.18 -1.70
CA LEU A 501 -27.53 1.70 -2.56
C LEU A 501 -27.00 1.47 -3.98
N PRO A 502 -27.40 0.38 -4.66
CA PRO A 502 -26.94 0.07 -6.02
C PRO A 502 -27.19 1.23 -6.99
N GLU A 503 -28.31 1.93 -6.89
CA GLU A 503 -28.69 3.03 -7.76
C GLU A 503 -27.73 4.23 -7.62
N PHE A 504 -27.33 4.55 -6.38
CA PHE A 504 -26.36 5.62 -6.13
C PHE A 504 -24.95 5.24 -6.60
N GLN A 505 -24.58 3.97 -6.44
CA GLN A 505 -23.28 3.46 -6.87
C GLN A 505 -23.15 3.36 -8.40
N ILE A 506 -24.22 2.91 -9.08
CA ILE A 506 -24.33 2.95 -10.54
C ILE A 506 -24.29 4.41 -11.01
N GLY A 507 -25.08 5.29 -10.38
CA GLY A 507 -25.07 6.73 -10.65
C GLY A 507 -23.68 7.34 -10.56
N LEU A 508 -22.94 7.06 -9.48
CA LEU A 508 -21.56 7.50 -9.29
C LEU A 508 -20.65 7.03 -10.43
N GLY A 509 -20.77 5.77 -10.85
CA GLY A 509 -20.03 5.22 -11.99
C GLY A 509 -20.36 5.91 -13.32
N THR A 510 -21.63 6.24 -13.57
CA THR A 510 -22.02 6.98 -14.79
C THR A 510 -21.48 8.41 -14.80
N ILE A 511 -21.45 9.08 -13.65
CA ILE A 511 -20.89 10.43 -13.53
C ILE A 511 -19.36 10.37 -13.65
N ALA A 512 -18.72 9.36 -13.05
CA ALA A 512 -17.28 9.11 -13.17
C ALA A 512 -16.85 8.89 -14.63
N ALA A 513 -17.67 8.20 -15.43
CA ALA A 513 -17.42 8.00 -16.86
C ALA A 513 -17.41 9.33 -17.64
N ARG A 514 -18.24 10.30 -17.25
CA ARG A 514 -18.27 11.63 -17.88
C ARG A 514 -17.21 12.58 -17.36
N THR A 515 -16.85 12.51 -16.08
CA THR A 515 -15.80 13.37 -15.48
C THR A 515 -14.39 12.89 -15.73
N GLY A 516 -14.20 11.64 -16.20
CA GLY A 516 -12.89 11.03 -16.38
C GLY A 516 -12.31 10.40 -15.11
N ASN A 517 -13.11 10.24 -14.05
CA ASN A 517 -12.69 9.76 -12.73
C ASN A 517 -12.81 8.22 -12.54
N LEU A 518 -12.98 7.44 -13.61
CA LEU A 518 -13.16 5.97 -13.53
C LEU A 518 -11.98 5.21 -12.90
N LEU A 519 -10.78 5.79 -12.93
CA LEU A 519 -9.59 5.21 -12.27
C LEU A 519 -9.66 5.25 -10.74
N SER A 520 -10.58 6.06 -10.17
CA SER A 520 -10.72 6.19 -8.72
C SER A 520 -10.99 4.82 -8.05
N PRO A 521 -10.28 4.50 -6.95
CA PRO A 521 -10.52 3.26 -6.21
C PRO A 521 -11.90 3.23 -5.56
N GLN A 522 -12.44 4.39 -5.18
CA GLN A 522 -13.77 4.51 -4.56
C GLN A 522 -14.86 4.11 -5.56
N VAL A 523 -14.75 4.57 -6.81
CA VAL A 523 -15.68 4.23 -7.90
C VAL A 523 -15.63 2.73 -8.18
N LEU A 524 -14.44 2.13 -8.22
CA LEU A 524 -14.30 0.67 -8.40
C LEU A 524 -15.03 -0.12 -7.32
N MET A 525 -14.81 0.23 -6.06
CA MET A 525 -15.44 -0.47 -4.93
C MET A 525 -16.95 -0.30 -4.95
N ALA A 526 -17.44 0.91 -5.19
CA ALA A 526 -18.88 1.18 -5.30
C ALA A 526 -19.53 0.35 -6.44
N VAL A 527 -18.94 0.36 -7.64
CA VAL A 527 -19.50 -0.35 -8.80
C VAL A 527 -19.47 -1.87 -8.59
N ARG A 528 -18.41 -2.44 -8.00
CA ARG A 528 -18.37 -3.87 -7.67
C ARG A 528 -19.41 -4.25 -6.63
N GLN A 529 -19.61 -3.42 -5.61
CA GLN A 529 -20.68 -3.63 -4.63
C GLN A 529 -22.06 -3.60 -5.30
N ALA A 530 -22.28 -2.67 -6.23
CA ALA A 530 -23.54 -2.60 -6.99
C ALA A 530 -23.82 -3.89 -7.75
N VAL A 531 -22.82 -4.47 -8.42
CA VAL A 531 -22.95 -5.77 -9.13
C VAL A 531 -23.36 -6.89 -8.17
N HIS A 532 -22.78 -6.97 -6.97
CA HIS A 532 -23.15 -7.99 -5.98
C HIS A 532 -24.57 -7.80 -5.43
N ARG A 533 -25.10 -6.59 -5.44
CA ARG A 533 -26.39 -6.24 -4.82
C ARG A 533 -27.54 -6.20 -5.81
N ALA A 534 -27.22 -5.94 -7.08
CA ALA A 534 -28.20 -5.76 -8.14
C ALA A 534 -27.71 -6.41 -9.45
N PRO A 535 -27.40 -7.73 -9.44
CA PRO A 535 -26.82 -8.43 -10.60
C PRO A 535 -27.77 -8.49 -11.81
N HIS A 536 -29.06 -8.21 -11.61
CA HIS A 536 -30.08 -8.17 -12.66
C HIS A 536 -30.09 -6.83 -13.42
N TYR A 537 -29.43 -5.78 -12.92
CA TYR A 537 -29.31 -4.50 -13.64
C TYR A 537 -28.14 -4.56 -14.64
N PRO A 538 -28.41 -4.41 -15.95
CA PRO A 538 -27.35 -4.36 -16.96
C PRO A 538 -26.33 -3.24 -16.75
N GLU A 539 -26.77 -2.10 -16.23
CA GLU A 539 -25.93 -0.91 -16.02
C GLU A 539 -24.82 -1.18 -15.01
N SER A 540 -25.09 -2.00 -13.98
CA SER A 540 -24.09 -2.36 -12.96
C SER A 540 -22.87 -3.06 -13.60
N HIS A 541 -23.14 -4.03 -14.48
CA HIS A 541 -22.14 -4.80 -15.19
C HIS A 541 -21.46 -3.96 -16.28
N ASN A 542 -22.20 -3.15 -17.04
CA ASN A 542 -21.62 -2.29 -18.08
C ASN A 542 -20.60 -1.29 -17.50
N ILE A 543 -20.93 -0.62 -16.40
CA ILE A 543 -19.99 0.30 -15.74
C ILE A 543 -18.80 -0.45 -15.15
N ASN A 544 -19.00 -1.64 -14.59
CA ASN A 544 -17.90 -2.46 -14.08
C ASN A 544 -16.95 -2.89 -15.21
N GLY A 545 -17.51 -3.17 -16.40
CA GLY A 545 -16.77 -3.36 -17.64
C GLY A 545 -15.92 -2.14 -17.99
N LEU A 546 -16.50 -0.94 -18.00
CA LEU A 546 -15.79 0.31 -18.31
C LEU A 546 -14.66 0.59 -17.32
N VAL A 547 -14.92 0.39 -16.02
CA VAL A 547 -13.93 0.56 -14.95
C VAL A 547 -12.78 -0.45 -15.07
N SER A 548 -13.07 -1.67 -15.50
CA SER A 548 -12.06 -2.72 -15.73
C SER A 548 -11.23 -2.43 -16.99
N GLU A 549 -11.88 -1.96 -18.05
CA GLU A 549 -11.25 -1.58 -19.31
C GLU A 549 -10.25 -0.44 -19.14
N VAL A 550 -10.61 0.61 -18.39
CA VAL A 550 -9.72 1.76 -18.11
C VAL A 550 -8.48 1.32 -17.31
N ARG A 551 -8.55 0.23 -16.55
CA ARG A 551 -7.42 -0.38 -15.84
C ARG A 551 -6.63 -1.39 -16.66
N SER A 552 -6.96 -1.56 -17.95
CA SER A 552 -6.35 -2.56 -18.84
C SER A 552 -6.60 -4.02 -18.43
N ASP A 553 -7.60 -4.29 -17.59
CA ASP A 553 -8.06 -5.65 -17.29
C ASP A 553 -9.16 -6.06 -18.27
N PHE A 554 -8.76 -6.33 -19.51
CA PHE A 554 -9.69 -6.61 -20.60
C PHE A 554 -10.43 -7.95 -20.43
N GLN A 555 -9.82 -8.94 -19.77
CA GLN A 555 -10.47 -10.24 -19.54
C GLN A 555 -11.67 -10.09 -18.61
N SER A 556 -11.52 -9.33 -17.51
CA SER A 556 -12.65 -9.02 -16.63
C SER A 556 -13.69 -8.14 -17.33
N ALA A 557 -13.24 -7.15 -18.12
CA ALA A 557 -14.15 -6.27 -18.86
C ALA A 557 -15.06 -7.05 -19.82
N ILE A 558 -14.49 -7.98 -20.61
CA ILE A 558 -15.23 -8.87 -21.51
C ILE A 558 -16.31 -9.65 -20.75
N ARG A 559 -15.95 -10.26 -19.62
CA ARG A 559 -16.88 -11.01 -18.77
C ARG A 559 -18.04 -10.12 -18.30
N PHE A 560 -17.77 -8.92 -17.80
CA PHE A 560 -18.81 -8.02 -17.32
C PHE A 560 -19.71 -7.51 -18.47
N TYR A 561 -19.18 -7.23 -19.65
CA TYR A 561 -20.02 -6.87 -20.79
C TYR A 561 -20.89 -8.03 -21.28
N GLN A 562 -20.39 -9.26 -21.26
CA GLN A 562 -21.20 -10.45 -21.53
C GLN A 562 -22.32 -10.62 -20.50
N GLN A 563 -22.01 -10.43 -19.21
CA GLN A 563 -23.01 -10.46 -18.13
C GLN A 563 -24.05 -9.32 -18.27
N ALA A 564 -23.63 -8.14 -18.72
CA ALA A 564 -24.55 -7.04 -19.03
C ALA A 564 -25.51 -7.40 -20.18
N ARG A 565 -25.03 -8.09 -21.22
CA ARG A 565 -25.87 -8.58 -22.33
C ARG A 565 -26.86 -9.65 -21.88
N SER A 566 -26.43 -10.62 -21.08
CA SER A 566 -27.35 -11.63 -20.53
C SER A 566 -28.40 -11.00 -19.62
N ALA A 567 -28.03 -10.03 -18.78
CA ALA A 567 -28.99 -9.28 -17.96
C ALA A 567 -30.02 -8.52 -18.81
N LEU A 568 -29.62 -7.91 -19.95
CA LEU A 568 -30.55 -7.29 -20.89
C LEU A 568 -31.53 -8.31 -21.51
N GLY A 569 -31.07 -9.53 -21.77
CA GLY A 569 -31.89 -10.62 -22.28
C GLY A 569 -33.04 -11.03 -21.35
N MET A 570 -32.83 -10.90 -20.03
CA MET A 570 -33.83 -11.21 -19.01
C MET A 570 -34.96 -10.17 -18.92
N MET A 571 -34.75 -8.93 -19.38
CA MET A 571 -35.74 -7.84 -19.27
C MET A 571 -36.78 -7.91 -20.42
N SER A 572 -37.96 -8.46 -20.13
CA SER A 572 -38.95 -8.89 -21.13
C SER A 572 -39.88 -7.81 -21.73
N ASN A 573 -39.88 -6.55 -21.25
CA ASN A 573 -41.03 -5.64 -21.49
C ASN A 573 -40.83 -4.38 -22.37
N SER A 574 -39.66 -4.12 -22.98
CA SER A 574 -39.51 -2.99 -23.91
C SER A 574 -38.45 -3.23 -24.99
N LYS A 575 -38.79 -4.05 -26.00
CA LYS A 575 -37.90 -4.40 -27.12
C LYS A 575 -37.42 -3.20 -27.96
N SER A 576 -38.01 -2.00 -27.84
CA SER A 576 -37.57 -0.81 -28.57
C SER A 576 -36.44 -0.05 -27.87
N ASP A 577 -36.57 0.21 -26.57
CA ASP A 577 -35.66 1.08 -25.83
C ASP A 577 -34.35 0.38 -25.46
N ASN A 578 -34.41 -0.96 -25.30
CA ASN A 578 -33.26 -1.78 -24.93
C ASN A 578 -32.28 -2.00 -26.09
N LYS A 579 -32.66 -1.69 -27.34
CA LYS A 579 -31.80 -1.89 -28.51
C LYS A 579 -30.58 -0.97 -28.52
N ASN A 580 -30.75 0.28 -28.09
CA ASN A 580 -29.65 1.24 -28.03
C ASN A 580 -28.66 0.88 -26.93
N VAL A 581 -29.16 0.50 -25.75
CA VAL A 581 -28.32 0.04 -24.62
C VAL A 581 -27.58 -1.24 -24.98
N PHE A 582 -28.25 -2.18 -25.65
CA PHE A 582 -27.63 -3.40 -26.17
C PHE A 582 -26.52 -3.09 -27.18
N ALA A 583 -26.74 -2.14 -28.09
CA ALA A 583 -25.74 -1.71 -29.05
C ALA A 583 -24.52 -1.10 -28.35
N ASP A 584 -24.73 -0.20 -27.38
CA ASP A 584 -23.64 0.45 -26.62
C ASP A 584 -22.79 -0.57 -25.84
N VAL A 585 -23.43 -1.52 -25.15
CA VAL A 585 -22.74 -2.60 -24.43
C VAL A 585 -21.96 -3.50 -25.40
N SER A 586 -22.54 -3.83 -26.55
CA SER A 586 -21.91 -4.71 -27.55
C SER A 586 -20.73 -4.02 -28.25
N VAL A 587 -20.80 -2.71 -28.46
CA VAL A 587 -19.66 -1.90 -28.95
C VAL A 587 -18.53 -1.88 -27.91
N ASN A 588 -18.86 -1.70 -26.62
CA ASN A 588 -17.87 -1.80 -25.54
C ASN A 588 -17.24 -3.21 -25.46
N LEU A 589 -18.05 -4.26 -25.62
CA LEU A 589 -17.56 -5.64 -25.70
C LEU A 589 -16.59 -5.83 -26.86
N ALA A 590 -16.95 -5.42 -28.08
CA ALA A 590 -16.08 -5.50 -29.25
C ALA A 590 -14.75 -4.74 -29.04
N ARG A 591 -14.81 -3.56 -28.39
CA ARG A 591 -13.62 -2.78 -28.01
C ARG A 591 -12.71 -3.57 -27.06
N SER A 592 -13.27 -4.16 -26.02
CA SER A 592 -12.52 -4.95 -25.03
C SER A 592 -11.94 -6.25 -25.61
N LEU A 593 -12.69 -6.95 -26.48
CA LEU A 593 -12.23 -8.15 -27.21
C LEU A 593 -11.04 -7.82 -28.10
N TYR A 594 -11.12 -6.73 -28.87
CA TYR A 594 -10.02 -6.26 -29.68
C TYR A 594 -8.78 -5.95 -28.83
N LYS A 595 -8.94 -5.21 -27.73
CA LYS A 595 -7.84 -4.86 -26.81
C LYS A 595 -7.21 -6.07 -26.12
N ALA A 596 -8.00 -7.13 -25.87
CA ALA A 596 -7.52 -8.41 -25.35
C ALA A 596 -6.76 -9.26 -26.39
N GLY A 597 -6.73 -8.86 -27.67
CA GLY A 597 -6.11 -9.60 -28.76
C GLY A 597 -7.03 -10.60 -29.48
N LEU A 598 -8.32 -10.66 -29.10
CA LEU A 598 -9.33 -11.53 -29.72
C LEU A 598 -10.01 -10.83 -30.90
N ALA A 599 -9.22 -10.46 -31.91
CA ALA A 599 -9.69 -9.65 -33.03
C ALA A 599 -10.77 -10.34 -33.88
N THR A 600 -10.71 -11.67 -34.02
CA THR A 600 -11.74 -12.46 -34.74
C THR A 600 -13.10 -12.37 -34.07
N ASP A 601 -13.14 -12.38 -32.75
CA ASP A 601 -14.37 -12.31 -31.96
C ASP A 601 -14.96 -10.90 -32.03
N ALA A 602 -14.11 -9.88 -31.97
CA ALA A 602 -14.53 -8.50 -32.19
C ALA A 602 -15.14 -8.28 -33.59
N VAL A 603 -14.58 -8.88 -34.64
CA VAL A 603 -15.16 -8.84 -36.00
C VAL A 603 -16.56 -9.46 -36.01
N ARG A 604 -16.73 -10.65 -35.42
CA ARG A 604 -18.04 -11.33 -35.36
C ARG A 604 -19.10 -10.46 -34.68
N GLU A 605 -18.77 -9.89 -33.51
CA GLU A 605 -19.68 -8.99 -32.78
C GLU A 605 -20.07 -7.76 -33.60
N CYS A 606 -19.11 -7.14 -34.30
CA CYS A 606 -19.40 -5.99 -35.17
C CYS A 606 -20.23 -6.36 -36.41
N GLU A 607 -19.98 -7.52 -37.03
CA GLU A 607 -20.77 -8.03 -38.16
C GLU A 607 -22.22 -8.33 -37.73
N GLU A 608 -22.43 -8.90 -36.55
CA GLU A 608 -23.75 -9.11 -35.95
C GLU A 608 -24.50 -7.79 -35.76
N LEU A 609 -23.87 -6.79 -35.12
CA LEU A 609 -24.47 -5.46 -34.95
C LEU A 609 -24.77 -4.78 -36.29
N ARG A 610 -23.90 -4.95 -37.29
CA ARG A 610 -24.09 -4.39 -38.63
C ARG A 610 -25.26 -5.04 -39.35
N SER A 611 -25.43 -6.36 -39.23
CA SER A 611 -26.57 -7.09 -39.81
C SER A 611 -27.91 -6.62 -39.24
N GLN A 612 -27.91 -6.15 -37.99
CA GLN A 612 -29.09 -5.62 -37.29
C GLN A 612 -29.29 -4.10 -37.51
N GLY A 613 -28.36 -3.42 -38.20
CA GLY A 613 -28.41 -1.97 -38.41
C GLY A 613 -28.15 -1.14 -37.15
N LEU A 614 -27.54 -1.73 -36.11
CA LEU A 614 -27.31 -1.11 -34.80
C LEU A 614 -25.86 -0.66 -34.57
N LEU A 615 -24.97 -0.86 -35.55
CA LEU A 615 -23.57 -0.50 -35.42
C LEU A 615 -23.38 1.02 -35.42
N SER A 616 -22.95 1.56 -34.27
CA SER A 616 -22.67 3.00 -34.12
C SER A 616 -21.40 3.43 -34.88
N MET A 617 -21.24 4.75 -35.06
CA MET A 617 -20.05 5.33 -35.68
C MET A 617 -18.75 4.99 -34.93
N ASP A 618 -18.81 4.92 -33.60
CA ASP A 618 -17.68 4.48 -32.77
C ASP A 618 -17.42 2.97 -32.96
N GLY A 619 -18.48 2.18 -33.15
CA GLY A 619 -18.39 0.76 -33.52
C GLY A 619 -17.71 0.54 -34.88
N LEU A 620 -17.92 1.41 -35.87
CA LEU A 620 -17.25 1.32 -37.18
C LEU A 620 -15.71 1.47 -37.07
N GLN A 621 -15.22 2.29 -36.13
CA GLN A 621 -13.77 2.43 -35.89
C GLN A 621 -13.16 1.13 -35.37
N ILE A 622 -13.81 0.51 -34.38
CA ILE A 622 -13.40 -0.78 -33.80
C ILE A 622 -13.45 -1.88 -34.87
N TYR A 623 -14.51 -1.90 -35.67
CA TYR A 623 -14.67 -2.87 -36.75
C TYR A 623 -13.54 -2.79 -37.78
N ALA A 624 -13.19 -1.59 -38.24
CA ALA A 624 -12.08 -1.39 -39.18
C ALA A 624 -10.73 -1.84 -38.59
N LEU A 625 -10.48 -1.58 -37.30
CA LEU A 625 -9.27 -2.06 -36.60
C LEU A 625 -9.20 -3.58 -36.49
N ALA A 626 -10.32 -4.20 -36.12
CA ALA A 626 -10.39 -5.64 -35.96
C ALA A 626 -10.21 -6.37 -37.30
N LEU A 627 -10.81 -5.85 -38.39
CA LEU A 627 -10.60 -6.34 -39.76
C LEU A 627 -9.13 -6.22 -40.19
N TRP A 628 -8.48 -5.09 -39.90
CA TRP A 628 -7.07 -4.91 -40.21
C TRP A 628 -6.18 -5.92 -39.47
N LYS A 629 -6.43 -6.14 -38.17
CA LYS A 629 -5.65 -7.12 -37.38
C LYS A 629 -5.86 -8.57 -37.80
N THR A 630 -7.02 -8.92 -38.36
CA THR A 630 -7.29 -10.25 -38.91
C THR A 630 -6.76 -10.43 -40.35
N GLY A 631 -6.15 -9.40 -40.94
CA GLY A 631 -5.56 -9.43 -42.28
C GLY A 631 -6.50 -9.04 -43.43
N ARG A 632 -7.75 -8.64 -43.14
CA ARG A 632 -8.76 -8.20 -44.14
C ARG A 632 -8.61 -6.71 -44.45
N SER A 633 -7.49 -6.31 -45.05
CA SER A 633 -7.11 -4.91 -45.26
C SER A 633 -8.03 -4.12 -46.20
N GLU A 634 -8.54 -4.73 -47.28
CA GLU A 634 -9.45 -4.03 -48.22
C GLU A 634 -10.81 -3.71 -47.59
N GLU A 635 -11.34 -4.63 -46.79
CA GLU A 635 -12.57 -4.43 -46.03
C GLU A 635 -12.40 -3.34 -44.98
N ALA A 636 -11.27 -3.31 -44.27
CA ALA A 636 -10.94 -2.25 -43.33
C ALA A 636 -10.92 -0.86 -43.99
N LEU A 637 -10.34 -0.76 -45.19
CA LEU A 637 -10.33 0.49 -45.97
C LEU A 637 -11.73 0.88 -46.44
N SER A 638 -12.58 -0.06 -46.84
CA SER A 638 -13.97 0.24 -47.24
C SER A 638 -14.81 0.77 -46.08
N VAL A 639 -14.64 0.19 -44.88
CA VAL A 639 -15.28 0.67 -43.64
C VAL A 639 -14.77 2.06 -43.28
N SER A 640 -13.47 2.34 -43.42
CA SER A 640 -12.92 3.68 -43.17
C SER A 640 -13.44 4.74 -44.15
N ARG A 641 -13.74 4.38 -45.40
CA ARG A 641 -14.36 5.29 -46.38
C ARG A 641 -15.80 5.62 -45.99
N ASN A 642 -16.56 4.61 -45.56
CA ASN A 642 -17.91 4.81 -45.02
C ASN A 642 -17.90 5.71 -43.76
N LEU A 643 -16.91 5.53 -42.87
CA LEU A 643 -16.73 6.44 -41.74
C LEU A 643 -16.43 7.88 -42.20
N ALA A 644 -15.60 8.04 -43.22
CA ALA A 644 -15.23 9.35 -43.78
C ALA A 644 -16.42 10.09 -44.41
N GLU A 645 -17.33 9.38 -45.10
CA GLU A 645 -18.54 9.96 -45.71
C GLU A 645 -19.52 10.54 -44.66
N ASN A 646 -19.51 9.99 -43.45
CA ASN A 646 -20.43 10.35 -42.36
C ASN A 646 -19.85 11.36 -41.34
N LEU A 647 -18.65 11.90 -41.59
CA LEU A 647 -17.96 12.83 -40.67
C LEU A 647 -18.73 14.14 -40.44
N SER A 648 -19.52 14.60 -41.42
CA SER A 648 -20.30 15.84 -41.35
C SER A 648 -21.44 15.79 -40.33
N GLY A 649 -21.90 14.58 -39.96
CA GLY A 649 -22.95 14.38 -38.95
C GLY A 649 -22.44 14.22 -37.52
N MET A 650 -21.12 14.21 -37.29
CA MET A 650 -20.53 13.99 -35.97
C MET A 650 -20.29 15.30 -35.21
N LYS A 651 -20.20 15.20 -33.86
CA LYS A 651 -19.70 16.31 -33.03
C LYS A 651 -18.26 16.64 -33.46
N PRO A 652 -17.83 17.91 -33.43
CA PRO A 652 -16.52 18.33 -33.94
C PRO A 652 -15.35 17.59 -33.27
N GLU A 653 -15.46 17.29 -31.97
CA GLU A 653 -14.45 16.54 -31.22
C GLU A 653 -14.35 15.07 -31.68
N SER A 654 -15.48 14.37 -31.81
CA SER A 654 -15.51 12.98 -32.25
C SER A 654 -15.16 12.84 -33.74
N ALA A 655 -15.54 13.81 -34.57
CA ALA A 655 -15.10 13.91 -35.95
C ALA A 655 -13.58 14.02 -36.06
N SER A 656 -12.94 14.81 -35.18
CA SER A 656 -11.48 14.96 -35.18
C SER A 656 -10.74 13.68 -34.77
N LEU A 657 -11.29 12.92 -33.82
CA LEU A 657 -10.78 11.61 -33.40
C LEU A 657 -10.92 10.56 -34.51
N ALA A 658 -12.10 10.48 -35.13
CA ALA A 658 -12.39 9.59 -36.26
C ALA A 658 -11.45 9.89 -37.44
N LEU A 659 -11.17 11.17 -37.70
CA LEU A 659 -10.22 11.59 -38.73
C LEU A 659 -8.78 11.16 -38.43
N GLY A 660 -8.32 11.38 -37.20
CA GLY A 660 -7.01 10.90 -36.77
C GLY A 660 -6.89 9.39 -36.95
N PHE A 661 -7.94 8.66 -36.56
CA PHE A 661 -8.05 7.22 -36.76
C PHE A 661 -7.93 6.80 -38.23
N ILE A 662 -8.72 7.39 -39.14
CA ILE A 662 -8.68 7.08 -40.58
C ILE A 662 -7.26 7.29 -41.14
N CYS A 663 -6.59 8.38 -40.75
CA CYS A 663 -5.22 8.67 -41.20
C CYS A 663 -4.24 7.60 -40.72
N THR A 664 -4.29 7.22 -39.44
CA THR A 664 -3.41 6.19 -38.86
C THR A 664 -3.63 4.81 -39.48
N LEU A 665 -4.89 4.42 -39.71
CA LEU A 665 -5.23 3.13 -40.33
C LEU A 665 -4.77 3.09 -41.79
N THR A 666 -5.02 4.16 -42.54
CA THR A 666 -4.62 4.27 -43.95
C THR A 666 -3.10 4.19 -44.08
N TYR A 667 -2.36 4.87 -43.20
CA TYR A 667 -0.91 4.78 -43.12
C TYR A 667 -0.44 3.34 -42.87
N ALA A 668 -1.05 2.66 -41.89
CA ALA A 668 -0.65 1.30 -41.52
C ALA A 668 -0.92 0.25 -42.62
N ILE A 669 -1.95 0.43 -43.46
CA ILE A 669 -2.31 -0.50 -44.53
C ILE A 669 -1.62 -0.17 -45.85
N SER A 670 -1.72 1.09 -46.28
CA SER A 670 -1.40 1.53 -47.64
C SER A 670 -0.17 2.43 -47.71
N GLY A 671 0.51 2.60 -46.58
CA GLY A 671 1.76 3.34 -46.48
C GLY A 671 1.56 4.86 -46.52
N LYS A 672 2.72 5.52 -46.57
CA LYS A 672 2.87 6.96 -46.30
C LYS A 672 2.19 7.87 -47.32
N ASP A 673 2.26 7.56 -48.61
CA ASP A 673 1.75 8.43 -49.68
C ASP A 673 0.22 8.48 -49.70
N SER A 674 -0.44 7.36 -49.41
CA SER A 674 -1.90 7.27 -49.32
C SER A 674 -2.46 8.05 -48.13
N ALA A 675 -1.79 8.01 -46.96
CA ALA A 675 -2.18 8.82 -45.80
C ALA A 675 -2.06 10.33 -46.08
N ALA A 676 -1.02 10.74 -46.81
CA ALA A 676 -0.83 12.12 -47.24
C ALA A 676 -1.97 12.61 -48.17
N VAL A 677 -2.46 11.75 -49.07
CA VAL A 677 -3.60 12.06 -49.96
C VAL A 677 -4.89 12.22 -49.17
N VAL A 678 -5.12 11.40 -48.13
CA VAL A 678 -6.30 11.54 -47.26
C VAL A 678 -6.28 12.89 -46.57
N ILE A 679 -5.13 13.29 -45.99
CA ILE A 679 -4.97 14.57 -45.29
C ILE A 679 -5.24 15.77 -46.21
N HIS A 680 -4.80 15.72 -47.47
CA HIS A 680 -5.05 16.78 -48.45
C HIS A 680 -6.52 16.91 -48.89
N LYS A 681 -7.33 15.85 -48.73
CA LYS A 681 -8.77 15.84 -49.08
C LYS A 681 -9.69 16.28 -47.92
N LEU A 682 -9.14 16.72 -46.78
CA LEU A 682 -9.91 17.00 -45.56
C LEU A 682 -10.56 18.40 -45.52
N PRO A 683 -11.70 18.57 -44.82
CA PRO A 683 -12.30 19.88 -44.57
C PRO A 683 -11.41 20.76 -43.68
N GLY A 684 -11.06 21.97 -44.14
CA GLY A 684 -10.14 22.87 -43.43
C GLY A 684 -10.60 23.33 -42.03
N GLN A 685 -11.89 23.17 -41.68
CA GLN A 685 -12.45 23.53 -40.38
C GLN A 685 -12.00 22.60 -39.23
N LEU A 686 -11.55 21.37 -39.53
CA LEU A 686 -11.13 20.36 -38.53
C LEU A 686 -9.60 20.34 -38.28
N ASN A 687 -8.84 21.21 -38.96
CA ASN A 687 -7.37 21.28 -38.87
C ASN A 687 -6.81 21.83 -37.54
N TYR A 688 -7.67 22.24 -36.61
CA TYR A 688 -7.24 22.91 -35.38
C TYR A 688 -7.06 21.98 -34.17
N SER A 689 -7.39 20.68 -34.26
CA SER A 689 -7.22 19.75 -33.13
C SER A 689 -5.76 19.39 -32.87
N SER A 690 -5.38 19.25 -31.59
CA SER A 690 -4.01 18.95 -31.16
C SER A 690 -3.53 17.56 -31.62
N GLN A 691 -4.42 16.57 -31.67
CA GLN A 691 -4.10 15.21 -32.15
C GLN A 691 -3.80 15.16 -33.64
N LEU A 692 -4.52 15.91 -34.48
CA LEU A 692 -4.25 15.94 -35.92
C LEU A 692 -2.87 16.60 -36.17
N LYS A 693 -2.53 17.65 -35.41
CA LYS A 693 -1.19 18.27 -35.43
C LYS A 693 -0.08 17.28 -35.07
N PHE A 694 -0.31 16.41 -34.08
CA PHE A 694 0.61 15.33 -33.74
C PHE A 694 0.80 14.35 -34.90
N ILE A 695 -0.28 13.86 -35.50
CA ILE A 695 -0.23 12.93 -36.63
C ILE A 695 0.50 13.55 -37.84
N ILE A 696 0.19 14.81 -38.17
CA ILE A 696 0.86 15.54 -39.25
C ILE A 696 2.36 15.68 -38.94
N SER A 697 2.74 16.05 -37.71
CA SER A 697 4.15 16.17 -37.31
C SER A 697 4.92 14.85 -37.39
N ALA A 698 4.26 13.72 -37.07
CA ALA A 698 4.85 12.39 -37.16
C ALA A 698 5.04 11.96 -38.63
N LEU A 699 4.06 12.24 -39.50
CA LEU A 699 4.16 11.98 -40.94
C LEU A 699 5.23 12.83 -41.61
N ASP A 700 5.37 14.10 -41.20
CA ASP A 700 6.43 15.00 -41.67
C ASP A 700 7.82 14.55 -41.23
N ALA A 701 7.97 14.06 -39.99
CA ALA A 701 9.22 13.50 -39.50
C ALA A 701 9.70 12.29 -40.34
N LEU A 702 8.76 11.55 -40.94
CA LEU A 702 9.05 10.40 -41.81
C LEU A 702 9.21 10.80 -43.28
N HIS A 703 8.99 12.06 -43.67
CA HIS A 703 9.04 12.53 -45.06
C HIS A 703 10.33 13.28 -45.45
N PRO A 704 11.20 12.71 -46.31
CA PRO A 704 12.45 13.39 -46.68
C PRO A 704 12.22 14.71 -47.44
N ASN A 705 11.15 14.80 -48.23
CA ASN A 705 10.84 15.99 -49.05
C ASN A 705 9.89 17.04 -48.41
N LYS A 706 9.62 17.02 -47.10
CA LYS A 706 8.81 18.04 -46.36
C LYS A 706 7.64 18.63 -47.17
N ARG A 707 6.73 17.79 -47.69
CA ARG A 707 5.62 18.25 -48.56
C ARG A 707 4.57 19.04 -47.79
N PHE A 708 4.35 18.76 -46.51
CA PHE A 708 3.52 19.59 -45.65
C PHE A 708 4.41 20.65 -45.00
N ARG A 709 4.38 21.87 -45.55
CA ARG A 709 4.86 23.03 -44.79
C ARG A 709 3.84 23.26 -43.67
N LEU A 710 4.07 22.67 -42.50
CA LEU A 710 3.41 23.13 -41.27
C LEU A 710 3.57 24.66 -41.24
N PRO A 711 2.49 25.45 -41.30
CA PRO A 711 2.60 26.89 -41.13
C PRO A 711 3.28 27.13 -39.79
N GLN A 712 4.18 28.12 -39.74
CA GLN A 712 4.79 28.59 -38.50
C GLN A 712 3.70 28.63 -37.42
N LEU A 713 3.83 27.76 -36.42
CA LEU A 713 2.86 27.57 -35.34
C LEU A 713 2.73 28.89 -34.55
N SER A 714 1.92 29.82 -35.03
CA SER A 714 1.41 30.95 -34.25
C SER A 714 0.33 30.39 -33.34
N MET A 715 0.76 29.96 -32.14
CA MET A 715 -0.10 29.21 -31.22
C MET A 715 -0.81 30.16 -30.24
N PRO A 716 -2.16 30.13 -30.16
CA PRO A 716 -2.87 30.77 -29.06
C PRO A 716 -2.62 29.98 -27.75
N PRO A 717 -2.24 30.64 -26.65
CA PRO A 717 -1.68 30.01 -25.45
C PRO A 717 -2.69 29.28 -24.53
N ARG A 718 -3.99 29.17 -24.88
CA ARG A 718 -5.04 28.87 -23.89
C ARG A 718 -5.76 27.51 -23.97
N LEU A 719 -5.56 26.67 -24.99
CA LEU A 719 -6.49 25.56 -25.26
C LEU A 719 -5.89 24.17 -25.58
N THR A 720 -4.56 24.00 -25.61
CA THR A 720 -3.95 22.68 -25.91
C THR A 720 -3.33 22.04 -24.68
N SER A 721 -3.63 20.74 -24.46
CA SER A 721 -3.02 19.96 -23.38
C SER A 721 -1.49 19.97 -23.50
N TYR A 722 -0.84 20.26 -22.37
CA TYR A 722 0.61 20.32 -22.22
C TYR A 722 1.33 19.05 -22.73
N GLU A 723 0.71 17.88 -22.51
CA GLU A 723 1.24 16.57 -22.91
C GLU A 723 1.37 16.42 -24.43
N VAL A 724 0.30 16.69 -25.18
CA VAL A 724 0.30 16.56 -26.65
C VAL A 724 1.32 17.52 -27.29
N MET A 725 1.47 18.72 -26.73
CA MET A 725 2.48 19.67 -27.20
C MET A 725 3.91 19.18 -26.98
N SER A 726 4.19 18.55 -25.84
CA SER A 726 5.50 17.96 -25.56
C SER A 726 5.84 16.81 -26.52
N GLU A 727 4.85 15.99 -26.87
CA GLU A 727 5.00 14.88 -27.82
C GLU A 727 5.24 15.38 -29.26
N VAL A 728 4.55 16.45 -29.68
CA VAL A 728 4.79 17.10 -30.99
C VAL A 728 6.23 17.59 -31.09
N HIS A 729 6.73 18.29 -30.06
CA HIS A 729 8.12 18.75 -30.03
C HIS A 729 9.11 17.57 -30.03
N SER A 730 8.76 16.47 -29.37
CA SER A 730 9.56 15.24 -29.34
C SER A 730 9.67 14.59 -30.73
N ASN A 731 8.57 14.52 -31.48
CA ASN A 731 8.56 14.03 -32.86
C ASN A 731 9.35 14.91 -33.83
N ILE A 732 9.24 16.24 -33.70
CA ILE A 732 10.02 17.18 -34.51
C ILE A 732 11.53 16.99 -34.28
N ALA A 733 11.93 16.76 -33.02
CA ALA A 733 13.31 16.44 -32.68
C ALA A 733 13.79 15.13 -33.31
N LEU A 734 12.97 14.07 -33.31
CA LEU A 734 13.30 12.81 -33.97
C LEU A 734 13.40 12.97 -35.50
N GLY A 735 12.46 13.69 -36.11
CA GLY A 735 12.48 13.97 -37.55
C GLY A 735 13.77 14.66 -37.99
N LYS A 736 14.26 15.62 -37.21
CA LYS A 736 15.56 16.29 -37.46
C LYS A 736 16.76 15.37 -37.36
N ALA A 737 16.69 14.30 -36.56
CA ALA A 737 17.78 13.32 -36.47
C ALA A 737 17.84 12.42 -37.70
N ILE A 738 16.69 12.17 -38.35
CA ILE A 738 16.51 11.27 -39.50
C ILE A 738 16.81 11.97 -40.85
N GLU A 739 17.10 13.27 -40.90
CA GLU A 739 17.36 14.07 -42.13
C GLU A 739 18.66 13.69 -42.92
N GLY A 740 19.03 12.41 -43.01
CA GLY A 740 20.12 11.88 -43.83
C GLY A 740 19.70 10.67 -44.68
N GLU A 741 20.48 10.34 -45.72
CA GLU A 741 20.35 9.06 -46.44
C GLU A 741 20.48 7.89 -45.45
N MET A 742 19.67 6.83 -45.62
CA MET A 742 19.54 5.70 -44.68
C MET A 742 20.86 4.96 -44.36
N ASP A 743 21.94 5.26 -45.08
CA ASP A 743 23.28 4.67 -44.93
C ASP A 743 24.28 5.56 -44.15
N LYS A 744 23.85 6.72 -43.61
CA LYS A 744 24.70 7.63 -42.80
C LYS A 744 24.27 7.66 -41.32
N PRO A 745 25.20 7.89 -40.37
CA PRO A 745 24.87 7.97 -38.95
C PRO A 745 23.88 9.11 -38.66
N LEU A 746 22.95 8.87 -37.73
CA LEU A 746 21.94 9.83 -37.26
C LEU A 746 22.57 11.18 -36.93
N ARG A 747 22.00 12.29 -37.44
CA ARG A 747 22.47 13.66 -37.13
C ARG A 747 21.93 14.12 -35.79
N VAL A 748 22.57 13.70 -34.70
CA VAL A 748 22.14 13.97 -33.32
C VAL A 748 22.19 15.48 -32.97
N ASP A 749 23.11 16.25 -33.56
CA ASP A 749 23.36 17.66 -33.20
C ASP A 749 22.19 18.62 -33.49
N ALA A 750 21.52 18.45 -34.64
CA ALA A 750 20.36 19.26 -35.02
C ALA A 750 19.17 19.02 -34.09
N SER A 751 19.02 17.78 -33.61
CA SER A 751 18.01 17.38 -32.64
C SER A 751 18.31 17.95 -31.24
N LEU A 752 19.56 17.80 -30.77
CA LEU A 752 20.02 18.36 -29.50
C LEU A 752 19.84 19.88 -29.43
N SER A 753 20.20 20.61 -30.48
CA SER A 753 20.04 22.07 -30.52
C SER A 753 18.57 22.52 -30.46
N TYR A 754 17.65 21.73 -31.03
CA TYR A 754 16.23 22.00 -30.98
C TYR A 754 15.64 21.70 -29.60
N LEU A 755 15.93 20.52 -29.02
CA LEU A 755 15.45 20.15 -27.70
C LEU A 755 15.95 21.09 -26.61
N LYS A 756 17.18 21.61 -26.72
CA LYS A 756 17.70 22.66 -25.81
C LYS A 756 16.81 23.91 -25.83
N LYS A 757 16.33 24.34 -27.00
CA LYS A 757 15.39 25.47 -27.12
C LYS A 757 14.02 25.15 -26.53
N VAL A 758 13.53 23.94 -26.74
CA VAL A 758 12.23 23.47 -26.19
C VAL A 758 12.26 23.39 -24.67
N LEU A 759 13.38 22.94 -24.09
CA LEU A 759 13.56 22.86 -22.64
C LEU A 759 13.46 24.24 -21.95
N HIS A 760 13.86 25.33 -22.63
CA HIS A 760 13.64 26.68 -22.12
C HIS A 760 12.16 27.09 -22.09
N MET A 761 11.32 26.54 -22.98
CA MET A 761 9.88 26.80 -23.02
C MET A 761 9.11 25.90 -22.05
N TYR A 762 9.58 24.66 -21.86
CA TYR A 762 8.93 23.64 -21.02
C TYR A 762 9.97 23.01 -20.06
N PRO A 763 10.41 23.75 -19.04
CA PRO A 763 11.49 23.30 -18.18
C PRO A 763 11.13 22.01 -17.44
N ASP A 764 9.89 21.81 -16.99
CA ASP A 764 9.51 20.67 -16.14
C ASP A 764 9.03 19.42 -16.92
N CYS A 765 9.11 19.43 -18.25
CA CYS A 765 8.61 18.33 -19.06
C CYS A 765 9.54 17.10 -18.98
N SER A 766 9.09 16.04 -18.31
CA SER A 766 9.85 14.79 -18.15
C SER A 766 10.14 14.10 -19.49
N LEU A 767 9.22 14.13 -20.46
CA LEU A 767 9.39 13.52 -21.79
C LEU A 767 10.54 14.18 -22.56
N VAL A 768 10.54 15.51 -22.65
CA VAL A 768 11.59 16.29 -23.35
C VAL A 768 12.94 16.12 -22.66
N ARG A 769 12.97 16.13 -21.32
CA ARG A 769 14.19 15.87 -20.53
C ARG A 769 14.74 14.47 -20.77
N ASN A 770 13.89 13.44 -20.74
CA ASN A 770 14.30 12.06 -20.96
C ASN A 770 14.78 11.85 -22.40
N GLN A 771 14.09 12.43 -23.40
CA GLN A 771 14.52 12.35 -24.78
C GLN A 771 15.88 13.04 -24.99
N LEU A 772 16.08 14.23 -24.41
CA LEU A 772 17.36 14.94 -24.43
C LEU A 772 18.45 14.10 -23.75
N GLY A 773 18.18 13.54 -22.58
CA GLY A 773 19.09 12.64 -21.87
C GLY A 773 19.47 11.40 -22.69
N SER A 774 18.51 10.78 -23.37
CA SER A 774 18.77 9.62 -24.23
C SER A 774 19.63 9.98 -25.45
N LEU A 775 19.38 11.12 -26.09
CA LEU A 775 20.15 11.57 -27.25
C LEU A 775 21.58 11.99 -26.87
N LEU A 776 21.75 12.56 -25.67
CA LEU A 776 23.07 12.84 -25.11
C LEU A 776 23.87 11.57 -24.85
N LEU A 777 23.23 10.48 -24.40
CA LEU A 777 23.91 9.18 -24.28
C LEU A 777 24.26 8.57 -25.64
N TRP A 778 23.49 8.88 -26.69
CA TRP A 778 23.73 8.35 -28.04
C TRP A 778 24.78 9.12 -28.83
N SER A 779 25.14 10.35 -28.42
CA SER A 779 26.12 11.15 -29.16
C SER A 779 27.56 10.65 -29.07
N GLY A 780 27.84 9.59 -28.29
CA GLY A 780 29.17 8.97 -28.17
C GLY A 780 30.22 9.80 -27.41
N ASP A 781 29.92 11.06 -27.09
CA ASP A 781 30.75 11.91 -26.24
C ASP A 781 30.60 11.50 -24.77
N TRP A 782 31.67 10.99 -24.16
CA TRP A 782 31.70 10.57 -22.75
C TRP A 782 31.33 11.72 -21.78
N MET A 783 31.63 12.98 -22.14
CA MET A 783 31.24 14.15 -21.36
C MET A 783 29.73 14.43 -21.40
N ALA A 784 28.99 13.79 -22.30
CA ALA A 784 27.54 13.91 -22.40
C ALA A 784 26.81 13.04 -21.36
N SER A 785 27.43 11.98 -20.82
CA SER A 785 26.82 11.11 -19.79
C SER A 785 26.55 11.86 -18.48
N HIS A 786 27.51 12.66 -18.00
CA HIS A 786 27.30 13.53 -16.84
C HIS A 786 26.20 14.59 -17.08
N LYS A 787 26.09 15.10 -18.30
CA LYS A 787 25.04 16.05 -18.69
C LYS A 787 23.66 15.37 -18.73
N ALA A 788 23.59 14.11 -19.17
CA ALA A 788 22.34 13.35 -19.24
C ALA A 788 21.72 13.14 -17.84
N ILE A 789 22.52 12.75 -16.83
CA ILE A 789 22.04 12.56 -15.45
C ILE A 789 21.39 13.83 -14.90
N ARG A 790 22.06 14.98 -15.09
CA ARG A 790 21.64 16.28 -14.56
C ARG A 790 20.40 16.87 -15.26
N VAL A 791 20.09 16.43 -16.48
CA VAL A 791 18.91 16.86 -17.24
C VAL A 791 17.66 16.04 -16.86
N THR A 792 17.85 14.76 -16.52
CA THR A 792 16.73 13.84 -16.22
C THR A 792 16.12 14.07 -14.84
N SER A 793 14.78 14.08 -14.77
CA SER A 793 14.01 14.16 -13.52
C SER A 793 13.46 12.80 -13.11
N LEU A 794 13.75 12.35 -11.90
CA LEU A 794 13.17 11.13 -11.30
C LEU A 794 11.73 11.41 -10.86
N THR A 795 10.75 10.94 -11.63
CA THR A 795 9.34 10.95 -11.21
C THR A 795 8.99 9.69 -10.42
N HIS A 796 8.17 9.81 -9.37
CA HIS A 796 7.84 8.71 -8.45
C HIS A 796 6.67 7.81 -8.88
N GLY A 797 6.35 7.73 -10.18
CA GLY A 797 5.22 6.94 -10.70
C GLY A 797 5.62 5.91 -11.76
N HIS A 798 4.77 4.89 -11.97
CA HIS A 798 4.93 3.89 -13.02
C HIS A 798 5.09 4.55 -14.39
N THR A 799 6.20 4.28 -15.07
CA THR A 799 6.46 4.80 -16.42
C THR A 799 5.83 3.87 -17.44
N SER A 800 4.70 4.26 -18.04
CA SER A 800 4.20 3.61 -19.24
C SER A 800 5.19 3.84 -20.39
N SER A 801 5.58 2.74 -21.04
CA SER A 801 6.66 2.71 -22.03
C SER A 801 6.21 3.28 -23.37
N MET A 802 6.41 4.58 -23.59
CA MET A 802 6.35 5.22 -24.93
C MET A 802 7.61 4.92 -25.77
N GLY A 803 8.17 3.72 -25.69
CA GLY A 803 9.36 3.29 -26.47
C GLY A 803 10.68 4.05 -26.20
N LEU A 804 10.65 5.12 -25.40
CA LEU A 804 11.81 5.90 -24.97
C LEU A 804 12.35 5.36 -23.64
N ARG A 805 13.68 5.44 -23.45
CA ARG A 805 14.32 5.01 -22.19
C ARG A 805 13.75 5.82 -21.02
N SER A 806 13.41 5.13 -19.92
CA SER A 806 12.91 5.77 -18.71
C SER A 806 13.99 6.65 -18.06
N ALA A 807 13.57 7.64 -17.26
CA ALA A 807 14.52 8.46 -16.49
C ALA A 807 15.49 7.59 -15.66
N HIS A 808 14.96 6.52 -15.04
CA HIS A 808 15.74 5.55 -14.27
C HIS A 808 16.75 4.79 -15.15
N GLN A 809 16.35 4.33 -16.35
CA GLN A 809 17.26 3.68 -17.28
C GLN A 809 18.35 4.65 -17.79
N ILE A 810 18.01 5.90 -18.09
CA ILE A 810 18.98 6.92 -18.55
C ILE A 810 19.98 7.21 -17.44
N GLN A 811 19.52 7.46 -16.21
CA GLN A 811 20.41 7.72 -15.09
C GLN A 811 21.30 6.52 -14.77
N ALA A 812 20.73 5.31 -14.74
CA ALA A 812 21.48 4.11 -14.45
C ALA A 812 22.50 3.76 -15.55
N SER A 813 22.14 3.94 -16.82
CA SER A 813 23.10 3.74 -17.92
C SER A 813 24.19 4.81 -17.92
N ALA A 814 23.83 6.06 -17.65
CA ALA A 814 24.81 7.13 -17.49
C ALA A 814 25.73 6.91 -16.29
N MET A 815 25.19 6.38 -15.18
CA MET A 815 25.93 6.03 -13.97
C MET A 815 27.00 4.99 -14.27
N VAL A 816 26.64 3.87 -14.92
CA VAL A 816 27.62 2.85 -15.34
C VAL A 816 28.77 3.46 -16.16
N CYS A 817 28.47 4.43 -17.04
CA CYS A 817 29.50 5.14 -17.80
C CYS A 817 30.33 6.14 -16.96
N CYS A 818 29.71 6.87 -16.02
CA CYS A 818 30.38 7.93 -15.25
C CYS A 818 31.34 7.38 -14.17
N TYR A 819 31.04 6.20 -13.61
CA TYR A 819 31.93 5.48 -12.69
C TYR A 819 33.18 4.89 -13.39
N ALA A 820 33.33 5.03 -14.71
CA ALA A 820 34.60 4.75 -15.38
C ALA A 820 35.57 5.95 -15.34
N THR A 821 35.08 7.15 -14.99
CA THR A 821 35.85 8.40 -15.10
C THR A 821 35.54 9.33 -13.93
N CYS A 822 36.29 9.18 -12.83
CA CYS A 822 36.21 10.08 -11.68
C CYS A 822 36.54 11.53 -12.08
N THR A 823 35.54 12.37 -12.40
CA THR A 823 35.73 13.82 -12.42
C THR A 823 34.52 14.59 -11.87
N SER A 824 34.77 15.33 -10.79
CA SER A 824 33.85 16.33 -10.24
C SER A 824 34.01 17.65 -11.01
N TYR A 825 33.51 17.75 -12.24
CA TYR A 825 33.51 19.03 -12.96
C TYR A 825 32.41 19.98 -12.42
N PRO A 826 32.77 21.19 -11.94
CA PRO A 826 31.81 22.12 -11.34
C PRO A 826 31.14 23.08 -12.33
N LYS A 827 31.56 23.16 -13.60
CA LYS A 827 30.97 24.09 -14.57
C LYS A 827 29.88 23.40 -15.39
N PHE A 828 28.63 23.62 -15.00
CA PHE A 828 27.46 23.14 -15.72
C PHE A 828 27.00 24.13 -16.79
N SER A 829 26.49 23.63 -17.91
CA SER A 829 26.08 24.44 -19.07
C SER A 829 24.58 24.78 -19.12
N PHE A 830 23.77 24.31 -18.15
CA PHE A 830 22.31 24.53 -18.15
C PHE A 830 21.82 25.15 -16.82
N PRO A 831 21.72 26.49 -16.73
CA PRO A 831 21.29 27.16 -15.49
C PRO A 831 19.86 26.82 -15.05
N THR A 832 19.02 26.24 -15.91
CA THR A 832 17.65 25.82 -15.57
C THR A 832 17.57 24.49 -14.79
N CYS A 833 18.69 23.79 -14.58
CA CYS A 833 18.72 22.47 -13.91
C CYS A 833 19.74 22.42 -12.74
N GLU A 834 19.84 23.49 -11.95
CA GLU A 834 20.90 23.71 -10.94
C GLU A 834 20.86 22.79 -9.69
N HIS A 835 19.80 22.00 -9.47
CA HIS A 835 19.56 21.32 -8.18
C HIS A 835 19.47 19.77 -8.21
N GLN A 836 19.94 19.09 -9.25
CA GLN A 836 19.76 17.64 -9.40
C GLN A 836 21.10 16.89 -9.54
N TYR A 837 22.00 17.05 -8.57
CA TYR A 837 23.21 16.24 -8.47
C TYR A 837 23.03 15.17 -7.38
N LEU A 838 23.15 13.91 -7.74
CA LEU A 838 23.24 12.80 -6.80
C LEU A 838 24.72 12.47 -6.58
N SER A 839 25.09 12.21 -5.33
CA SER A 839 26.41 11.66 -5.02
C SER A 839 26.46 10.18 -5.38
N GLY A 840 27.63 9.62 -5.68
CA GLY A 840 27.74 8.22 -6.10
C GLY A 840 27.05 7.21 -5.15
N HIS A 841 27.16 7.41 -3.83
CA HIS A 841 26.50 6.53 -2.85
C HIS A 841 24.97 6.58 -2.91
N ASP A 842 24.39 7.74 -3.20
CA ASP A 842 22.94 7.88 -3.33
C ASP A 842 22.40 7.18 -4.59
N GLU A 843 23.22 7.09 -5.65
CA GLU A 843 22.82 6.53 -6.96
C GLU A 843 22.57 5.01 -6.92
N ILE A 844 23.44 4.21 -6.27
CA ILE A 844 23.19 2.76 -6.10
C ILE A 844 21.94 2.53 -5.25
N HIS A 845 21.74 3.34 -4.21
CA HIS A 845 20.58 3.24 -3.35
C HIS A 845 19.27 3.53 -4.11
N HIS A 846 19.30 4.43 -5.10
CA HIS A 846 18.17 4.66 -6.00
C HIS A 846 17.85 3.45 -6.89
N LEU A 847 18.86 2.78 -7.45
CA LEU A 847 18.67 1.54 -8.22
C LEU A 847 18.11 0.41 -7.36
N GLN A 848 18.60 0.26 -6.12
CA GLN A 848 18.06 -0.71 -5.16
C GLN A 848 16.58 -0.43 -4.84
N ARG A 849 16.22 0.85 -4.63
CA ARG A 849 14.81 1.26 -4.46
C ARG A 849 13.96 0.96 -5.69
N TRP A 850 14.50 1.15 -6.90
CA TRP A 850 13.77 0.84 -8.14
C TRP A 850 13.50 -0.67 -8.27
N VAL A 851 14.51 -1.51 -8.05
CA VAL A 851 14.34 -2.98 -8.03
C VAL A 851 13.38 -3.43 -6.93
N HIS A 852 13.38 -2.77 -5.76
CA HIS A 852 12.43 -3.09 -4.68
C HIS A 852 10.97 -2.74 -5.06
N ARG A 853 10.75 -1.65 -5.80
CA ARG A 853 9.42 -1.24 -6.29
C ARG A 853 8.94 -2.08 -7.45
N GLU A 854 9.82 -2.42 -8.37
CA GLU A 854 9.51 -3.18 -9.58
C GLU A 854 10.42 -4.43 -9.67
N PRO A 855 10.23 -5.43 -8.80
CA PRO A 855 11.08 -6.60 -8.80
C PRO A 855 10.99 -7.38 -10.11
N TRP A 856 9.89 -7.32 -10.86
CA TRP A 856 9.75 -8.01 -12.15
C TRP A 856 10.50 -7.34 -13.32
N ASN A 857 11.04 -6.12 -13.15
CA ASN A 857 11.70 -5.36 -14.20
C ASN A 857 13.13 -5.88 -14.45
N GLN A 858 13.38 -6.47 -15.61
CA GLN A 858 14.67 -7.08 -15.94
C GLN A 858 15.78 -6.04 -16.11
N ASP A 859 15.49 -4.92 -16.78
CA ASP A 859 16.44 -3.82 -17.01
C ASP A 859 16.95 -3.24 -15.69
N ALA A 860 16.06 -3.09 -14.70
CA ALA A 860 16.40 -2.58 -13.39
C ALA A 860 17.41 -3.46 -12.66
N ARG A 861 17.22 -4.79 -12.73
CA ARG A 861 18.16 -5.76 -12.13
C ARG A 861 19.48 -5.81 -12.88
N TYR A 862 19.43 -5.81 -14.22
CA TYR A 862 20.61 -5.81 -15.07
C TYR A 862 21.49 -4.58 -14.80
N LEU A 863 20.90 -3.39 -14.79
CA LEU A 863 21.62 -2.14 -14.52
C LEU A 863 22.16 -2.06 -13.08
N LEU A 864 21.45 -2.61 -12.09
CA LEU A 864 21.95 -2.70 -10.72
C LEU A 864 23.20 -3.60 -10.64
N VAL A 865 23.22 -4.74 -11.34
CA VAL A 865 24.39 -5.61 -11.41
C VAL A 865 25.58 -4.87 -12.02
N LEU A 866 25.38 -4.17 -13.14
CA LEU A 866 26.44 -3.38 -13.78
C LEU A 866 26.98 -2.28 -12.87
N ALA A 867 26.11 -1.56 -12.16
CA ALA A 867 26.51 -0.50 -11.25
C ALA A 867 27.34 -1.02 -10.06
N ILE A 868 26.92 -2.14 -9.44
CA ILE A 868 27.68 -2.77 -8.35
C ILE A 868 29.00 -3.35 -8.88
N PHE A 869 29.01 -3.91 -10.09
CA PHE A 869 30.24 -4.43 -10.70
C PHE A 869 31.26 -3.31 -10.93
N GLN A 870 30.82 -2.17 -11.45
CA GLN A 870 31.70 -1.02 -11.67
C GLN A 870 32.27 -0.49 -10.34
N LYS A 871 31.45 -0.43 -9.29
CA LYS A 871 31.92 -0.07 -7.96
C LYS A 871 32.92 -1.09 -7.41
N ALA A 872 32.67 -2.38 -7.62
CA ALA A 872 33.62 -3.42 -7.23
C ALA A 872 34.96 -3.28 -7.98
N HIS A 873 34.94 -2.88 -9.26
CA HIS A 873 36.16 -2.62 -10.02
C HIS A 873 36.99 -1.45 -9.44
N GLU A 874 36.33 -0.34 -9.05
CA GLU A 874 37.00 0.81 -8.41
C GLU A 874 37.64 0.45 -7.07
N GLU A 875 36.99 -0.40 -6.28
CA GLU A 875 37.47 -0.85 -4.96
C GLU A 875 38.40 -2.08 -5.04
N GLU A 876 38.93 -2.41 -6.23
CA GLU A 876 39.82 -3.55 -6.49
C GLU A 876 39.23 -4.93 -6.08
N TYR A 877 37.94 -5.12 -6.36
CA TYR A 877 37.17 -6.36 -6.17
C TYR A 877 37.16 -6.90 -4.73
N PRO A 878 36.56 -6.18 -3.76
CA PRO A 878 36.50 -6.64 -2.39
C PRO A 878 35.59 -7.87 -2.26
N GLU A 879 36.01 -8.84 -1.43
CA GLU A 879 35.39 -10.18 -1.35
C GLU A 879 33.87 -10.15 -1.10
N HIS A 880 33.41 -9.26 -0.22
CA HIS A 880 31.99 -9.11 0.11
C HIS A 880 31.13 -8.65 -1.09
N MET A 881 31.64 -7.77 -1.96
CA MET A 881 30.92 -7.36 -3.18
C MET A 881 30.91 -8.47 -4.23
N CYS A 882 32.02 -9.21 -4.37
CA CYS A 882 32.08 -10.38 -5.26
C CYS A 882 31.01 -11.42 -4.89
N ILE A 883 30.79 -11.68 -3.59
CA ILE A 883 29.73 -12.59 -3.11
C ILE A 883 28.34 -12.06 -3.49
N ILE A 884 28.09 -10.76 -3.30
CA ILE A 884 26.80 -10.13 -3.65
C ILE A 884 26.55 -10.22 -5.16
N LEU A 885 27.55 -9.89 -5.97
CA LEU A 885 27.46 -9.94 -7.43
C LEU A 885 27.20 -11.35 -7.94
N LYS A 886 27.90 -12.38 -7.43
CA LYS A 886 27.64 -13.79 -7.79
C LYS A 886 26.17 -14.16 -7.57
N ARG A 887 25.60 -13.79 -6.42
CA ARG A 887 24.18 -14.06 -6.10
C ARG A 887 23.22 -13.33 -7.03
N LEU A 888 23.45 -12.04 -7.27
CA LEU A 888 22.59 -11.24 -8.14
C LEU A 888 22.63 -11.72 -9.60
N ILE A 889 23.82 -12.02 -10.13
CA ILE A 889 23.98 -12.54 -11.50
C ILE A 889 23.25 -13.87 -11.66
N MET A 890 23.42 -14.80 -10.73
CA MET A 890 22.70 -16.08 -10.76
C MET A 890 21.17 -15.90 -10.79
N GLN A 891 20.65 -14.97 -9.99
CA GLN A 891 19.22 -14.68 -9.96
C GLN A 891 18.71 -14.05 -11.26
N VAL A 892 19.52 -13.21 -11.93
CA VAL A 892 19.14 -12.64 -13.23
C VAL A 892 19.16 -13.73 -14.30
N LEU A 893 20.22 -14.52 -14.38
CA LEU A 893 20.35 -15.62 -15.36
C LEU A 893 19.24 -16.67 -15.22
N SER A 894 18.83 -17.03 -14.00
CA SER A 894 17.75 -18.01 -13.79
C SER A 894 16.38 -17.56 -14.31
N ASN A 895 16.16 -16.26 -14.44
CA ASN A 895 14.89 -15.70 -14.93
C ASN A 895 14.83 -15.54 -16.46
N VAL A 896 15.96 -15.70 -17.16
CA VAL A 896 16.09 -15.45 -18.60
C VAL A 896 16.02 -16.76 -19.43
N SER A 897 15.71 -17.90 -18.80
CA SER A 897 15.81 -19.25 -19.37
C SER A 897 14.91 -19.58 -20.58
N ASN A 898 14.15 -18.62 -21.14
CA ASN A 898 13.20 -18.84 -22.26
C ASN A 898 13.27 -17.79 -23.40
N SER A 899 14.40 -17.10 -23.63
CA SER A 899 14.46 -15.94 -24.57
C SER A 899 15.27 -16.18 -25.86
N HIS A 900 15.01 -17.27 -26.59
CA HIS A 900 15.71 -17.52 -27.86
C HIS A 900 15.37 -16.54 -29.00
N GLU A 901 14.32 -15.71 -28.86
CA GLU A 901 13.84 -14.87 -29.97
C GLU A 901 14.38 -13.43 -29.97
N ASN A 902 14.82 -12.86 -28.83
CA ASN A 902 15.20 -11.45 -28.75
C ASN A 902 16.73 -11.25 -28.71
N LYS A 903 17.29 -10.70 -29.80
CA LYS A 903 18.74 -10.47 -29.98
C LYS A 903 19.38 -9.60 -28.89
N VAL A 904 18.63 -8.65 -28.31
CA VAL A 904 19.14 -7.76 -27.24
C VAL A 904 19.35 -8.53 -25.94
N VAL A 905 18.38 -9.37 -25.57
CA VAL A 905 18.44 -10.21 -24.36
C VAL A 905 19.58 -11.22 -24.45
N GLN A 906 19.85 -11.77 -25.65
CA GLN A 906 20.99 -12.66 -25.88
C GLN A 906 22.34 -11.96 -25.62
N TYR A 907 22.46 -10.68 -26.00
CA TYR A 907 23.67 -9.89 -25.76
C TYR A 907 23.84 -9.54 -24.27
N GLU A 908 22.76 -9.22 -23.56
CA GLU A 908 22.79 -8.95 -22.11
C GLU A 908 23.22 -10.20 -21.32
N VAL A 909 22.69 -11.38 -21.67
CA VAL A 909 23.12 -12.66 -21.07
C VAL A 909 24.59 -12.92 -21.34
N PHE A 910 25.05 -12.71 -22.58
CA PHE A 910 26.47 -12.84 -22.92
C PHE A 910 27.37 -11.95 -22.06
N LEU A 911 26.99 -10.67 -21.87
CA LEU A 911 27.72 -9.75 -21.00
C LEU A 911 27.70 -10.20 -19.53
N LEU A 912 26.56 -10.64 -19.00
CA LEU A 912 26.47 -11.14 -17.62
C LEU A 912 27.36 -12.36 -17.37
N LEU A 913 27.46 -13.27 -18.33
CA LEU A 913 28.35 -14.44 -18.26
C LEU A 913 29.83 -14.01 -18.26
N LEU A 914 30.20 -13.03 -19.08
CA LEU A 914 31.55 -12.45 -19.07
C LEU A 914 31.88 -11.76 -17.75
N LEU A 915 30.96 -10.95 -17.21
CA LEU A 915 31.13 -10.30 -15.91
C LEU A 915 31.25 -11.33 -14.78
N SER A 916 30.45 -12.40 -14.83
CA SER A 916 30.59 -13.52 -13.90
C SER A 916 31.97 -14.16 -13.98
N SER A 917 32.48 -14.37 -15.20
CA SER A 917 33.82 -14.94 -15.40
C SER A 917 34.92 -14.04 -14.82
N GLU A 918 34.82 -12.72 -14.94
CA GLU A 918 35.76 -11.77 -14.33
C GLU A 918 35.72 -11.85 -12.80
N ILE A 919 34.52 -11.86 -12.20
CA ILE A 919 34.38 -11.97 -10.75
C ILE A 919 35.00 -13.28 -10.25
N PHE A 920 34.82 -14.39 -10.97
CA PHE A 920 35.45 -15.67 -10.64
C PHE A 920 36.98 -15.61 -10.73
N LEU A 921 37.52 -15.00 -11.78
CA LEU A 921 38.96 -14.79 -11.96
C LEU A 921 39.57 -14.00 -10.80
N GLN A 922 38.94 -12.88 -10.41
CA GLN A 922 39.39 -12.04 -9.30
C GLN A 922 39.25 -12.74 -7.93
N SER A 923 38.25 -13.62 -7.78
CA SER A 923 38.09 -14.47 -6.59
C SER A 923 38.98 -15.73 -6.57
N LEU A 924 39.93 -15.86 -7.51
CA LEU A 924 40.85 -17.00 -7.65
C LEU A 924 40.16 -18.36 -7.93
N ASP A 925 38.96 -18.34 -8.50
CA ASP A 925 38.17 -19.53 -8.85
C ASP A 925 38.20 -19.76 -10.38
N TYR A 926 39.31 -20.34 -10.84
CA TYR A 926 39.62 -20.45 -12.26
C TYR A 926 38.72 -21.44 -13.00
N GLU A 927 38.26 -22.52 -12.35
CA GLU A 927 37.40 -23.53 -12.98
C GLU A 927 36.04 -22.93 -13.36
N ASN A 928 35.42 -22.19 -12.44
CA ASN A 928 34.15 -21.52 -12.70
C ASN A 928 34.31 -20.35 -13.68
N CYS A 929 35.45 -19.64 -13.64
CA CYS A 929 35.77 -18.62 -14.65
C CYS A 929 35.76 -19.22 -16.07
N ILE A 930 36.48 -20.33 -16.28
CA ILE A 930 36.57 -21.04 -17.57
C ILE A 930 35.20 -21.58 -17.99
N ALA A 931 34.43 -22.14 -17.05
CA ALA A 931 33.09 -22.67 -17.34
C ALA A 931 32.15 -21.56 -17.85
N GLN A 932 32.11 -20.41 -17.17
CA GLN A 932 31.24 -19.29 -17.58
C GLN A 932 31.67 -18.66 -18.91
N ALA A 933 32.98 -18.50 -19.14
CA ALA A 933 33.48 -17.97 -20.41
C ALA A 933 33.22 -18.93 -21.59
N LYS A 934 33.32 -20.25 -21.38
CA LYS A 934 32.91 -21.26 -22.38
C LYS A 934 31.40 -21.26 -22.63
N GLU A 935 30.59 -21.03 -21.59
CA GLU A 935 29.13 -20.91 -21.75
C GLU A 935 28.77 -19.65 -22.56
N ALA A 936 29.44 -18.52 -22.33
CA ALA A 936 29.30 -17.32 -23.16
C ALA A 936 29.60 -17.60 -24.64
N LEU A 937 30.61 -18.43 -24.94
CA LEU A 937 30.93 -18.87 -26.31
C LEU A 937 29.90 -19.82 -26.92
N ARG A 938 29.06 -20.50 -26.13
CA ARG A 938 28.00 -21.38 -26.68
C ARG A 938 26.79 -20.60 -27.17
N MET A 939 26.63 -19.35 -26.77
CA MET A 939 25.50 -18.48 -27.13
C MET A 939 25.56 -17.94 -28.59
N THR A 940 26.39 -18.52 -29.46
CA THR A 940 26.82 -18.04 -30.79
C THR A 940 25.79 -18.11 -31.93
N ALA A 941 24.49 -17.99 -31.67
CA ALA A 941 23.46 -18.07 -32.72
C ALA A 941 23.30 -16.78 -33.57
N SER A 942 23.95 -15.67 -33.19
CA SER A 942 23.77 -14.34 -33.80
C SER A 942 25.07 -13.80 -34.41
N ARG A 943 25.04 -13.36 -35.68
CA ARG A 943 26.16 -12.66 -36.35
C ARG A 943 26.59 -11.33 -35.69
N CYS A 944 25.87 -10.85 -34.67
CA CYS A 944 26.12 -9.55 -34.03
C CYS A 944 26.95 -9.60 -32.73
N ILE A 945 27.30 -10.78 -32.21
CA ILE A 945 28.01 -10.89 -30.92
C ILE A 945 29.52 -11.02 -31.17
N ASP A 946 30.29 -10.07 -30.65
CA ASP A 946 31.76 -10.10 -30.66
C ASP A 946 32.27 -11.08 -29.60
N THR A 947 32.67 -12.27 -30.04
CA THR A 947 33.15 -13.34 -29.15
C THR A 947 34.59 -13.11 -28.66
N PHE A 948 35.27 -12.06 -29.12
CA PHE A 948 36.65 -11.78 -28.75
C PHE A 948 36.85 -11.70 -27.25
N PHE A 949 35.98 -11.00 -26.53
CA PHE A 949 36.14 -10.81 -25.09
C PHE A 949 36.01 -12.12 -24.30
N ALA A 950 35.26 -13.10 -24.81
CA ALA A 950 35.20 -14.43 -24.19
C ALA A 950 36.49 -15.22 -24.39
N HIS A 951 37.06 -15.18 -25.60
CA HIS A 951 38.38 -15.77 -25.86
C HIS A 951 39.49 -15.05 -25.08
N PHE A 952 39.42 -13.73 -24.95
CA PHE A 952 40.34 -12.93 -24.16
C PHE A 952 40.30 -13.31 -22.67
N GLN A 953 39.11 -13.51 -22.10
CA GLN A 953 38.96 -13.97 -20.72
C GLN A 953 39.49 -15.38 -20.50
N LEU A 954 39.25 -16.30 -21.45
CA LEU A 954 39.84 -17.64 -21.39
C LEU A 954 41.37 -17.59 -21.47
N CYS A 955 41.92 -16.75 -22.34
CA CYS A 955 43.37 -16.53 -22.44
C CYS A 955 43.97 -16.08 -21.10
N ARG A 956 43.31 -15.14 -20.40
CA ARG A 956 43.70 -14.69 -19.06
C ARG A 956 43.61 -15.80 -18.01
N ALA A 957 42.50 -16.53 -17.97
CA ALA A 957 42.30 -17.59 -17.00
C ALA A 957 43.35 -18.70 -17.15
N TYR A 958 43.63 -19.15 -18.39
CA TYR A 958 44.66 -20.15 -18.66
C TYR A 958 46.08 -19.66 -18.39
N ALA A 959 46.38 -18.38 -18.68
CA ALA A 959 47.68 -17.79 -18.38
C ALA A 959 47.97 -17.78 -16.87
N VAL A 960 46.97 -17.41 -16.05
CA VAL A 960 47.10 -17.41 -14.59
C VAL A 960 47.19 -18.84 -14.03
N GLN A 961 46.51 -19.81 -14.64
CA GLN A 961 46.59 -21.23 -14.28
C GLN A 961 47.93 -21.90 -14.70
N GLY A 962 48.73 -21.23 -15.54
CA GLY A 962 49.99 -21.76 -16.07
C GLY A 962 49.84 -22.67 -17.30
N ASP A 963 48.65 -22.74 -17.91
CA ASP A 963 48.40 -23.50 -19.15
C ASP A 963 48.73 -22.67 -20.38
N LEU A 964 50.04 -22.62 -20.70
CA LEU A 964 50.58 -21.83 -21.81
C LEU A 964 50.06 -22.29 -23.19
N LEU A 965 49.71 -23.58 -23.35
CA LEU A 965 49.25 -24.13 -24.63
C LEU A 965 47.84 -23.64 -24.95
N ASN A 966 46.92 -23.73 -23.99
CA ASN A 966 45.56 -23.24 -24.18
C ASN A 966 45.49 -21.72 -24.21
N SER A 967 46.33 -21.03 -23.42
CA SER A 967 46.48 -19.57 -23.51
C SER A 967 46.91 -19.11 -24.91
N ARG A 968 47.92 -19.78 -25.52
CA ARG A 968 48.36 -19.47 -26.89
C ARG A 968 47.28 -19.75 -27.94
N ASN A 969 46.53 -20.85 -27.79
CA ASN A 969 45.43 -21.17 -28.70
C ASN A 969 44.32 -20.10 -28.67
N GLU A 970 43.93 -19.65 -27.47
CA GLU A 970 42.91 -18.62 -27.32
C GLU A 970 43.41 -17.24 -27.76
N TYR A 971 44.68 -16.92 -27.55
CA TYR A 971 45.32 -15.73 -28.13
C TYR A 971 45.23 -15.70 -29.66
N MET A 972 45.53 -16.82 -30.31
CA MET A 972 45.36 -16.95 -31.77
C MET A 972 43.90 -16.84 -32.20
N ASN A 973 42.95 -17.29 -31.38
CA ASN A 973 41.53 -17.09 -31.64
C ASN A 973 41.12 -15.61 -31.52
N CYS A 974 41.67 -14.85 -30.57
CA CYS A 974 41.49 -13.40 -30.46
C CYS A 974 42.00 -12.66 -31.71
N LEU A 975 43.15 -13.04 -32.26
CA LEU A 975 43.67 -12.45 -33.51
C LEU A 975 42.77 -12.77 -34.73
N LYS A 976 42.23 -13.99 -34.80
CA LYS A 976 41.34 -14.43 -35.90
C LYS A 976 39.93 -13.81 -35.81
N LYS A 977 39.42 -13.62 -34.59
CA LYS A 977 38.10 -13.06 -34.32
C LYS A 977 38.26 -11.55 -34.14
N HIS A 978 38.20 -10.80 -35.23
CA HIS A 978 38.30 -9.33 -35.21
C HIS A 978 37.32 -8.71 -34.19
N THR A 979 37.80 -7.74 -33.40
CA THR A 979 36.92 -6.88 -32.62
C THR A 979 36.51 -5.64 -33.39
N ASN A 980 35.35 -5.12 -33.03
CA ASN A 980 34.91 -3.78 -33.44
C ASN A 980 35.28 -2.70 -32.41
N THR A 981 36.02 -3.06 -31.36
CA THR A 981 36.39 -2.16 -30.26
C THR A 981 37.90 -1.93 -30.21
N GLU A 982 38.30 -0.66 -30.24
CA GLU A 982 39.70 -0.24 -30.22
C GLU A 982 40.39 -0.65 -28.91
N MET A 983 39.68 -0.57 -27.77
CA MET A 983 40.17 -1.02 -26.46
C MET A 983 40.50 -2.51 -26.42
N GLY A 984 39.80 -3.35 -27.18
CA GLY A 984 40.07 -4.79 -27.22
C GLY A 984 41.50 -5.09 -27.68
N TRP A 985 41.96 -4.41 -28.73
CA TRP A 985 43.32 -4.55 -29.25
C TRP A 985 44.38 -4.00 -28.30
N VAL A 986 44.10 -2.88 -27.64
CA VAL A 986 44.99 -2.31 -26.62
C VAL A 986 45.14 -3.25 -25.41
N MET A 987 44.05 -3.86 -24.95
CA MET A 987 44.09 -4.84 -23.86
C MET A 987 44.80 -6.13 -24.26
N LEU A 988 44.65 -6.59 -25.51
CA LEU A 988 45.37 -7.74 -26.04
C LEU A 988 46.88 -7.49 -26.04
N LYS A 989 47.32 -6.27 -26.41
CA LYS A 989 48.74 -5.89 -26.37
C LYS A 989 49.33 -5.97 -24.96
N ARG A 990 48.56 -5.58 -23.95
CA ARG A 990 48.96 -5.66 -22.54
C ARG A 990 49.06 -7.11 -22.04
N LEU A 991 48.23 -8.02 -22.55
CA LEU A 991 48.35 -9.44 -22.22
C LEU A 991 49.52 -10.12 -22.89
N GLU A 992 49.81 -9.76 -24.15
CA GLU A 992 50.92 -10.31 -24.93
C GLU A 992 52.25 -10.15 -24.16
N SER A 993 52.51 -8.95 -23.62
CA SER A 993 53.70 -8.66 -22.81
C SER A 993 53.70 -9.41 -21.47
N ALA A 994 52.59 -9.37 -20.73
CA ALA A 994 52.47 -10.01 -19.42
C ALA A 994 52.63 -11.54 -19.45
N CYS A 995 52.28 -12.19 -20.57
CA CYS A 995 52.31 -13.65 -20.70
C CYS A 995 53.52 -14.17 -21.51
N SER A 996 54.44 -13.31 -21.95
CA SER A 996 55.60 -13.66 -22.79
C SER A 996 55.22 -14.47 -24.06
N LEU A 997 54.06 -14.18 -24.65
CA LEU A 997 53.56 -14.91 -25.83
C LEU A 997 54.28 -14.41 -27.09
N GLU A 998 54.96 -15.29 -27.82
CA GLU A 998 55.59 -14.92 -29.10
C GLU A 998 54.55 -14.71 -30.22
N ALA A 999 54.34 -13.46 -30.68
CA ALA A 999 54.25 -13.09 -32.11
C ALA A 999 53.97 -11.58 -32.38
N SER A 1000 54.82 -10.98 -33.24
CA SER A 1000 54.76 -9.71 -34.01
C SER A 1000 53.79 -8.61 -33.57
N SER A 1001 54.32 -7.61 -32.84
CA SER A 1001 53.68 -6.33 -32.48
C SER A 1001 52.97 -5.60 -33.63
N ASP A 1002 53.42 -5.81 -34.87
CA ASP A 1002 52.92 -5.15 -36.06
C ASP A 1002 51.49 -5.58 -36.44
N GLU A 1003 51.08 -6.81 -36.09
CA GLU A 1003 49.78 -7.35 -36.49
C GLU A 1003 48.63 -6.80 -35.62
N ILE A 1004 48.86 -6.61 -34.32
CA ILE A 1004 47.90 -5.96 -33.40
C ILE A 1004 47.68 -4.51 -33.81
N TYR A 1005 48.75 -3.78 -34.09
CA TYR A 1005 48.66 -2.37 -34.50
C TYR A 1005 47.98 -2.20 -35.86
N LYS A 1006 48.23 -3.11 -36.81
CA LYS A 1006 47.53 -3.13 -38.10
C LYS A 1006 46.03 -3.36 -37.92
N ASN A 1007 45.63 -4.34 -37.10
CA ASN A 1007 44.23 -4.62 -36.82
C ASN A 1007 43.54 -3.46 -36.08
N LEU A 1008 44.24 -2.79 -35.18
CA LEU A 1008 43.75 -1.57 -34.52
C LEU A 1008 43.50 -0.46 -35.55
N ARG A 1009 44.42 -0.22 -36.49
CA ARG A 1009 44.25 0.80 -37.54
C ARG A 1009 43.05 0.49 -38.44
N GLU A 1010 42.89 -0.75 -38.87
CA GLU A 1010 41.72 -1.17 -39.66
C GLU A 1010 40.41 -0.99 -38.86
N CYS A 1011 40.43 -1.21 -37.55
CA CYS A 1011 39.28 -0.98 -36.66
C CYS A 1011 38.92 0.51 -36.57
N ILE A 1012 39.91 1.38 -36.39
CA ILE A 1012 39.73 2.85 -36.31
C ILE A 1012 39.13 3.40 -37.62
N GLU A 1013 39.66 2.95 -38.76
CA GLU A 1013 39.18 3.36 -40.09
C GLU A 1013 37.71 2.95 -40.33
N ARG A 1014 37.30 1.77 -39.84
CA ARG A 1014 35.90 1.31 -39.92
C ARG A 1014 34.97 2.10 -39.00
N ASN A 1015 35.43 2.48 -37.81
CA ASN A 1015 34.63 3.17 -36.80
C ASN A 1015 34.59 4.69 -37.01
N GLY A 1016 35.47 5.25 -37.84
CA GLY A 1016 35.60 6.70 -38.03
C GLY A 1016 36.12 7.43 -36.79
N SER A 1017 36.85 6.73 -35.91
CA SER A 1017 37.40 7.28 -34.67
C SER A 1017 38.70 8.06 -34.92
N ASP A 1018 39.08 8.93 -33.98
CA ASP A 1018 40.28 9.76 -34.11
C ASP A 1018 41.55 8.89 -34.10
N LEU A 1019 42.16 8.71 -35.27
CA LEU A 1019 43.37 7.90 -35.45
C LEU A 1019 44.53 8.36 -34.57
N SER A 1020 44.71 9.68 -34.41
CA SER A 1020 45.75 10.24 -33.54
C SER A 1020 45.56 9.79 -32.09
N LYS A 1021 44.39 10.03 -31.49
CA LYS A 1021 44.12 9.68 -30.09
C LYS A 1021 44.33 8.21 -29.77
N TRP A 1022 43.88 7.30 -30.63
CA TRP A 1022 44.06 5.86 -30.38
C TRP A 1022 45.51 5.40 -30.61
N THR A 1023 46.23 6.06 -31.50
CA THR A 1023 47.66 5.80 -31.72
C THR A 1023 48.49 6.24 -30.50
N SER A 1024 48.21 7.40 -29.91
CA SER A 1024 48.85 7.82 -28.65
C SER A 1024 48.52 6.91 -27.47
N VAL A 1025 47.28 6.45 -27.33
CA VAL A 1025 46.90 5.47 -26.30
C VAL A 1025 47.65 4.14 -26.48
N PHE A 1026 47.72 3.63 -27.71
CA PHE A 1026 48.45 2.39 -28.02
C PHE A 1026 49.95 2.51 -27.71
N ASN A 1027 50.57 3.64 -28.06
CA ASN A 1027 51.97 3.93 -27.77
C ASN A 1027 52.22 4.07 -26.27
N LEU A 1028 51.28 4.65 -25.52
CA LEU A 1028 51.37 4.74 -24.05
C LEU A 1028 51.34 3.35 -23.39
N VAL A 1029 50.42 2.47 -23.80
CA VAL A 1029 50.35 1.10 -23.26
C VAL A 1029 51.58 0.30 -23.65
N SER A 1030 52.08 0.46 -24.88
CA SER A 1030 53.33 -0.15 -25.32
C SER A 1030 54.51 0.30 -24.47
N ALA A 1031 54.60 1.61 -24.17
CA ALA A 1031 55.63 2.15 -23.27
C ALA A 1031 55.53 1.58 -21.85
N GLN A 1032 54.32 1.42 -21.30
CA GLN A 1032 54.12 0.78 -20.00
C GLN A 1032 54.61 -0.67 -19.98
N CYS A 1033 54.34 -1.42 -21.06
CA CYS A 1033 54.84 -2.79 -21.21
C CYS A 1033 56.38 -2.82 -21.21
N PHE A 1034 57.01 -1.96 -22.03
CA PHE A 1034 58.47 -1.87 -22.08
C PHE A 1034 59.10 -1.45 -20.75
N ILE A 1035 58.45 -0.59 -19.97
CA ILE A 1035 58.90 -0.24 -18.61
C ILE A 1035 58.83 -1.45 -17.67
N GLY A 1036 57.78 -2.27 -17.78
CA GLY A 1036 57.63 -3.52 -17.02
C GLY A 1036 58.73 -4.54 -17.34
N ASP A 1037 59.16 -4.60 -18.60
CA ASP A 1037 60.25 -5.46 -19.08
C ASP A 1037 61.65 -4.84 -18.87
N GLU A 1038 61.75 -3.74 -18.12
CA GLU A 1038 62.96 -2.94 -17.88
C GLU A 1038 63.64 -2.34 -19.14
N ASN A 1039 62.96 -2.31 -20.29
CA ASN A 1039 63.45 -1.73 -21.54
C ASN A 1039 63.05 -0.25 -21.70
N PHE A 1040 63.74 0.62 -20.94
CA PHE A 1040 63.43 2.06 -20.90
C PHE A 1040 63.69 2.80 -22.23
N ALA A 1041 64.60 2.31 -23.09
CA ALA A 1041 64.91 2.96 -24.37
C ALA A 1041 63.75 2.84 -25.36
N SER A 1042 63.14 1.65 -25.47
CA SER A 1042 61.93 1.45 -26.29
C SER A 1042 60.72 2.17 -25.71
N ALA A 1043 60.64 2.30 -24.37
CA ALA A 1043 59.59 3.07 -23.72
C ALA A 1043 59.65 4.57 -24.03
N GLU A 1044 60.85 5.17 -24.03
CA GLU A 1044 61.04 6.57 -24.40
C GLU A 1044 60.68 6.82 -25.86
N ALA A 1045 61.11 5.96 -26.79
CA ALA A 1045 60.77 6.09 -28.21
C ALA A 1045 59.24 6.07 -28.46
N ALA A 1046 58.53 5.15 -27.80
CA ALA A 1046 57.06 5.08 -27.88
C ALA A 1046 56.37 6.32 -27.27
N LEU A 1047 56.84 6.82 -26.13
CA LEU A 1047 56.32 8.03 -25.50
C LEU A 1047 56.63 9.30 -26.30
N ALA A 1048 57.81 9.39 -26.90
CA ALA A 1048 58.20 10.48 -27.78
C ALA A 1048 57.30 10.53 -29.02
N GLN A 1049 56.97 9.37 -29.60
CA GLN A 1049 56.03 9.24 -30.71
C GLN A 1049 54.61 9.67 -30.31
N ALA A 1050 54.15 9.30 -29.10
CA ALA A 1050 52.87 9.79 -28.56
C ALA A 1050 52.86 11.30 -28.28
N CYS A 1051 54.01 11.90 -27.95
CA CYS A 1051 54.15 13.34 -27.71
C CYS A 1051 54.22 14.20 -29.00
N ALA A 1052 54.44 13.59 -30.17
CA ALA A 1052 54.56 14.29 -31.44
C ALA A 1052 53.22 14.70 -32.08
N GLU A 1053 52.09 14.34 -31.47
CA GLU A 1053 50.74 14.64 -31.96
C GLU A 1053 50.36 16.14 -31.78
N GLU A 1054 49.30 16.58 -32.48
CA GLU A 1054 48.89 18.00 -32.51
C GLU A 1054 48.47 18.56 -31.13
N ASP A 1055 48.05 17.71 -30.18
CA ASP A 1055 47.71 18.12 -28.81
C ASP A 1055 47.88 16.99 -27.75
N PRO A 1056 49.12 16.65 -27.32
CA PRO A 1056 49.35 15.54 -26.38
C PRO A 1056 48.87 15.86 -24.96
N ASP A 1057 48.27 14.87 -24.28
CA ASP A 1057 47.77 14.99 -22.91
C ASP A 1057 48.92 15.25 -21.91
N SER A 1058 48.60 16.00 -20.86
CA SER A 1058 49.48 16.32 -19.72
C SER A 1058 50.10 15.07 -19.07
N CYS A 1059 49.36 13.95 -18.99
CA CYS A 1059 49.86 12.70 -18.43
C CYS A 1059 50.93 12.04 -19.32
N ILE A 1060 50.76 12.07 -20.64
CA ILE A 1060 51.72 11.50 -21.60
C ILE A 1060 53.03 12.31 -21.56
N LEU A 1061 52.90 13.64 -21.55
CA LEU A 1061 54.03 14.57 -21.43
C LEU A 1061 54.77 14.39 -20.10
N PHE A 1062 54.04 14.14 -19.01
CA PHE A 1062 54.61 13.83 -17.69
C PHE A 1062 55.39 12.51 -17.71
N LEU A 1063 54.77 11.43 -18.19
CA LEU A 1063 55.41 10.12 -18.27
C LEU A 1063 56.67 10.16 -19.13
N ASN A 1064 56.63 10.82 -20.29
CA ASN A 1064 57.81 11.01 -21.14
C ASN A 1064 58.94 11.77 -20.43
N GLY A 1065 58.57 12.83 -19.69
CA GLY A 1065 59.54 13.59 -18.90
C GLY A 1065 60.17 12.78 -17.76
N ALA A 1066 59.36 11.97 -17.08
CA ALA A 1066 59.81 11.11 -15.99
C ALA A 1066 60.70 9.96 -16.48
N THR A 1067 60.35 9.30 -17.59
CA THR A 1067 61.18 8.23 -18.18
C THR A 1067 62.52 8.75 -18.66
N CYS A 1068 62.55 9.94 -19.28
CA CYS A 1068 63.79 10.61 -19.66
C CYS A 1068 64.71 10.89 -18.46
N LEU A 1069 64.15 11.32 -17.32
CA LEU A 1069 64.92 11.52 -16.08
C LEU A 1069 65.43 10.21 -15.48
N GLU A 1070 64.64 9.13 -15.55
CA GLU A 1070 65.07 7.80 -15.08
C GLU A 1070 66.18 7.21 -15.96
N ILE A 1071 66.10 7.37 -17.28
CA ILE A 1071 67.18 6.99 -18.20
C ILE A 1071 68.46 7.77 -17.88
N ALA A 1072 68.34 9.09 -17.68
CA ALA A 1072 69.48 9.92 -17.30
C ALA A 1072 70.10 9.47 -15.97
N ARG A 1073 69.28 9.07 -15.00
CA ARG A 1073 69.71 8.58 -13.68
C ARG A 1073 70.41 7.22 -13.75
N ARG A 1074 69.81 6.23 -14.43
CA ARG A 1074 70.33 4.85 -14.46
C ARG A 1074 71.53 4.67 -15.39
N PHE A 1075 71.53 5.35 -16.53
CA PHE A 1075 72.54 5.17 -17.58
C PHE A 1075 73.53 6.35 -17.68
N ALA A 1076 73.50 7.29 -16.74
CA ALA A 1076 74.36 8.48 -16.71
C ALA A 1076 74.38 9.26 -18.05
N ALA A 1077 73.22 9.38 -18.68
CA ALA A 1077 73.05 9.99 -20.00
C ALA A 1077 72.43 11.41 -19.88
N PRO A 1078 73.24 12.48 -19.75
CA PRO A 1078 72.73 13.83 -19.45
C PRO A 1078 71.89 14.43 -20.59
N GLN A 1079 72.03 13.93 -21.82
CA GLN A 1079 71.26 14.35 -22.99
C GLN A 1079 69.73 14.17 -22.82
N PHE A 1080 69.28 13.21 -22.00
CA PHE A 1080 67.86 12.99 -21.74
C PHE A 1080 67.28 14.01 -20.73
N ILE A 1081 68.12 14.67 -19.92
CA ILE A 1081 67.68 15.74 -19.01
C ILE A 1081 67.19 16.96 -19.83
N SER A 1082 67.86 17.26 -20.95
CA SER A 1082 67.41 18.31 -21.88
C SER A 1082 66.11 17.98 -22.61
N CYS A 1083 65.77 16.69 -22.77
CA CYS A 1083 64.48 16.25 -23.33
C CYS A 1083 63.35 16.26 -22.29
N ALA A 1084 63.68 15.97 -21.02
CA ALA A 1084 62.71 15.91 -19.92
C ALA A 1084 62.09 17.27 -19.57
N ALA A 1085 62.91 18.32 -19.43
CA ALA A 1085 62.45 19.63 -18.95
C ALA A 1085 61.39 20.30 -19.85
N PRO A 1086 61.50 20.30 -21.20
CA PRO A 1086 60.44 20.79 -22.08
C PRO A 1086 59.13 20.01 -21.98
N SER A 1087 59.21 18.68 -21.85
CA SER A 1087 58.02 17.81 -21.73
C SER A 1087 57.27 18.05 -20.42
N LEU A 1088 57.99 18.08 -19.30
CA LEU A 1088 57.43 18.38 -17.97
C LEU A 1088 56.85 19.80 -17.89
N ARG A 1089 57.47 20.79 -18.54
CA ARG A 1089 56.93 22.16 -18.59
C ARG A 1089 55.63 22.23 -19.39
N LYS A 1090 55.56 21.54 -20.53
CA LYS A 1090 54.31 21.42 -21.31
C LYS A 1090 53.22 20.69 -20.52
N ALA A 1091 53.59 19.64 -19.77
CA ALA A 1091 52.66 18.94 -18.88
C ALA A 1091 52.06 19.87 -17.82
N GLN A 1092 52.89 20.68 -17.15
CA GLN A 1092 52.48 21.64 -16.12
C GLN A 1092 51.57 22.76 -16.68
N GLN A 1093 51.78 23.19 -17.93
CA GLN A 1093 50.97 24.24 -18.57
C GLN A 1093 49.61 23.73 -19.04
N LYS A 1094 49.53 22.48 -19.50
CA LYS A 1094 48.30 21.86 -19.97
C LYS A 1094 47.41 21.33 -18.86
N SER A 1095 47.98 20.98 -17.71
CA SER A 1095 47.21 20.44 -16.60
C SER A 1095 46.25 21.50 -16.02
N HIS A 1096 44.94 21.25 -16.10
CA HIS A 1096 43.91 22.13 -15.54
C HIS A 1096 43.89 22.16 -14.00
N ALA A 1097 44.43 21.11 -13.36
CA ALA A 1097 44.74 21.05 -11.93
C ALA A 1097 46.25 20.88 -11.75
N SER A 1098 46.82 21.38 -10.66
CA SER A 1098 48.24 21.20 -10.36
C SER A 1098 48.53 19.73 -10.08
N LEU A 1099 49.08 19.02 -11.06
CA LEU A 1099 49.45 17.61 -10.93
C LEU A 1099 50.58 17.45 -9.90
N PRO A 1100 50.44 16.56 -8.90
CA PRO A 1100 51.52 16.19 -8.00
C PRO A 1100 52.73 15.63 -8.77
N LEU A 1101 53.93 15.81 -8.24
CA LEU A 1101 55.25 15.39 -8.77
C LEU A 1101 55.76 16.10 -10.02
N VAL A 1102 54.90 16.67 -10.86
CA VAL A 1102 55.33 17.35 -12.10
C VAL A 1102 56.26 18.51 -11.80
N SER A 1103 55.90 19.36 -10.83
CA SER A 1103 56.69 20.55 -10.51
C SER A 1103 57.98 20.18 -9.77
N LEU A 1104 57.95 19.10 -8.98
CA LEU A 1104 59.13 18.52 -8.34
C LEU A 1104 60.16 17.99 -9.36
N LEU A 1105 59.73 17.14 -10.29
CA LEU A 1105 60.60 16.57 -11.31
C LEU A 1105 61.14 17.66 -12.26
N LEU A 1106 60.31 18.66 -12.57
CA LEU A 1106 60.74 19.82 -13.35
C LEU A 1106 61.80 20.63 -12.60
N ALA A 1107 61.63 20.84 -11.29
CA ALA A 1107 62.64 21.48 -10.47
C ALA A 1107 63.95 20.68 -10.49
N GLN A 1108 63.90 19.35 -10.34
CA GLN A 1108 65.08 18.48 -10.38
C GLN A 1108 65.80 18.55 -11.74
N ALA A 1109 65.06 18.52 -12.85
CA ALA A 1109 65.61 18.65 -14.19
C ALA A 1109 66.30 20.01 -14.40
N GLU A 1110 65.64 21.11 -14.04
CA GLU A 1110 66.16 22.46 -14.22
C GLU A 1110 67.32 22.79 -13.26
N GLY A 1111 67.32 22.21 -12.06
CA GLY A 1111 68.43 22.28 -11.11
C GLY A 1111 69.67 21.54 -11.65
N SER A 1112 69.48 20.36 -12.26
CA SER A 1112 70.55 19.58 -12.89
C SER A 1112 71.13 20.28 -14.13
N LEU A 1113 70.33 21.10 -14.81
CA LEU A 1113 70.76 21.99 -15.90
C LEU A 1113 71.39 23.32 -15.42
N GLY A 1114 71.56 23.49 -14.10
CA GLY A 1114 72.23 24.65 -13.49
C GLY A 1114 71.35 25.88 -13.26
N SER A 1115 70.03 25.79 -13.43
CA SER A 1115 69.12 26.94 -13.29
C SER A 1115 68.51 27.05 -11.89
N LYS A 1116 69.23 27.69 -10.96
CA LYS A 1116 68.82 27.83 -9.55
C LYS A 1116 67.46 28.53 -9.37
N THR A 1117 67.22 29.63 -10.08
CA THR A 1117 65.98 30.42 -9.94
C THR A 1117 64.72 29.66 -10.39
N LYS A 1118 64.85 28.79 -11.40
CA LYS A 1118 63.72 28.00 -11.89
C LYS A 1118 63.45 26.77 -11.01
N TRP A 1119 64.51 26.18 -10.45
CA TRP A 1119 64.40 25.15 -9.40
C TRP A 1119 63.56 25.65 -8.21
N GLU A 1120 63.89 26.82 -7.64
CA GLU A 1120 63.15 27.39 -6.50
C GLU A 1120 61.67 27.64 -6.82
N LYS A 1121 61.39 28.22 -8.00
CA LYS A 1121 60.02 28.53 -8.44
C LYS A 1121 59.17 27.28 -8.55
N ASN A 1122 59.68 26.22 -9.17
CA ASN A 1122 58.90 25.00 -9.42
C ASN A 1122 58.70 24.19 -8.14
N LEU A 1123 59.68 24.19 -7.23
CA LEU A 1123 59.53 23.51 -5.96
C LEU A 1123 58.47 24.17 -5.06
N ARG A 1124 58.32 25.51 -5.12
CA ARG A 1124 57.22 26.24 -4.45
C ARG A 1124 55.84 25.87 -4.98
N MET A 1125 55.71 25.71 -6.29
CA MET A 1125 54.45 25.31 -6.92
C MET A 1125 54.03 23.89 -6.51
N GLU A 1126 55.01 23.00 -6.29
CA GLU A 1126 54.77 21.63 -5.84
C GLU A 1126 54.11 21.56 -4.45
N TRP A 1127 54.40 22.50 -3.55
CA TRP A 1127 53.81 22.46 -2.21
C TRP A 1127 52.27 22.49 -2.23
N PHE A 1128 51.70 23.26 -3.17
CA PHE A 1128 50.27 23.44 -3.33
C PHE A 1128 49.62 22.41 -4.26
N SER A 1129 50.41 21.59 -4.97
CA SER A 1129 49.87 20.53 -5.82
C SER A 1129 49.34 19.33 -5.04
N TRP A 1130 49.82 19.13 -3.81
CA TRP A 1130 49.39 18.06 -2.93
C TRP A 1130 48.28 18.50 -1.97
N PRO A 1131 47.21 17.70 -1.80
CA PRO A 1131 46.31 17.87 -0.67
C PRO A 1131 47.07 17.64 0.66
N PRO A 1132 46.67 18.30 1.77
CA PRO A 1132 47.46 18.32 3.00
C PRO A 1132 47.79 16.94 3.58
N GLU A 1133 46.89 15.97 3.38
CA GLU A 1133 46.93 14.63 3.95
C GLU A 1133 47.86 13.66 3.20
N LEU A 1134 48.14 13.90 1.91
CA LEU A 1134 48.90 12.98 1.03
C LEU A 1134 50.32 13.45 0.70
N ARG A 1135 50.81 14.52 1.34
CA ARG A 1135 52.14 15.08 1.03
C ARG A 1135 53.26 14.07 1.33
N PRO A 1136 54.11 13.73 0.35
CA PRO A 1136 55.16 12.73 0.54
C PRO A 1136 56.36 13.28 1.31
N ALA A 1137 57.09 12.40 2.00
CA ALA A 1137 58.27 12.74 2.80
C ALA A 1137 59.33 13.53 2.02
N GLU A 1138 59.55 13.23 0.74
CA GLU A 1138 60.54 13.91 -0.10
C GLU A 1138 60.21 15.39 -0.33
N VAL A 1139 58.92 15.76 -0.39
CA VAL A 1139 58.52 17.18 -0.52
C VAL A 1139 58.88 17.95 0.76
N TYR A 1140 58.62 17.39 1.93
CA TYR A 1140 59.06 17.98 3.21
C TYR A 1140 60.58 18.09 3.29
N PHE A 1141 61.31 17.08 2.82
CA PHE A 1141 62.77 17.15 2.73
C PHE A 1141 63.20 18.28 1.79
N GLN A 1142 62.64 18.43 0.58
CA GLN A 1142 63.08 19.49 -0.32
C GLN A 1142 62.72 20.90 0.20
N MET A 1143 61.62 21.04 0.95
CA MET A 1143 61.27 22.29 1.66
C MET A 1143 62.32 22.68 2.72
N HIS A 1144 62.97 21.72 3.38
CA HIS A 1144 64.05 22.00 4.33
C HIS A 1144 65.24 22.69 3.63
N LEU A 1145 65.57 22.29 2.39
CA LEU A 1145 66.65 22.88 1.61
C LEU A 1145 66.34 24.31 1.18
N LEU A 1146 65.09 24.59 0.80
CA LEU A 1146 64.62 25.95 0.51
C LEU A 1146 64.64 26.82 1.77
N ALA A 1147 64.11 26.33 2.90
CA ALA A 1147 64.09 27.05 4.16
C ALA A 1147 65.50 27.38 4.68
N ARG A 1148 66.46 26.46 4.50
CA ARG A 1148 67.87 26.69 4.87
C ARG A 1148 68.53 27.78 4.01
N GLN A 1149 68.17 27.89 2.73
CA GLN A 1149 68.71 28.92 1.84
C GLN A 1149 68.07 30.30 2.05
N SER A 1150 66.80 30.36 2.44
CA SER A 1150 66.10 31.62 2.74
C SER A 1150 66.50 32.22 4.09
N ALA A 1151 66.88 31.41 5.07
CA ALA A 1151 67.42 31.87 6.36
C ALA A 1151 68.71 32.72 6.23
N ALA A 1152 69.49 32.55 5.15
CA ALA A 1152 70.67 33.36 4.84
C ALA A 1152 70.35 34.74 4.23
N ALA A 1153 69.11 34.99 3.82
CA ALA A 1153 68.65 36.21 3.15
C ALA A 1153 67.45 36.81 3.89
N ALA A 1154 67.64 37.20 5.16
CA ALA A 1154 66.60 37.83 5.97
C ALA A 1154 66.42 39.31 5.65
N SER A 1155 65.74 39.63 4.53
CA SER A 1155 64.97 40.88 4.41
C SER A 1155 64.04 40.82 3.19
N GLN A 1156 62.80 40.38 3.37
CA GLN A 1156 61.62 41.03 2.79
C GLN A 1156 60.33 40.30 3.21
N GLN A 1157 59.37 41.11 3.66
CA GLN A 1157 58.04 40.74 4.11
C GLN A 1157 57.22 40.14 2.96
N ASN A 1158 57.02 38.83 3.00
CA ASN A 1158 55.81 38.14 2.52
C ASN A 1158 55.75 36.78 3.23
N GLN A 1159 54.61 36.45 3.85
CA GLN A 1159 54.41 35.21 4.58
C GLN A 1159 54.47 34.00 3.62
N LEU A 1160 55.67 33.47 3.41
CA LEU A 1160 55.92 32.26 2.63
C LEU A 1160 55.88 31.05 3.56
N VAL A 1161 55.28 29.93 3.13
CA VAL A 1161 55.16 28.69 3.92
C VAL A 1161 56.52 28.24 4.49
N GLU A 1162 57.60 28.44 3.73
CA GLU A 1162 59.00 28.17 4.09
C GLU A 1162 59.47 28.93 5.35
N THR A 1163 58.89 30.11 5.65
CA THR A 1163 59.22 30.96 6.81
C THR A 1163 58.45 30.59 8.08
N MET A 1164 57.41 29.75 7.97
CA MET A 1164 56.57 29.38 9.11
C MET A 1164 57.15 28.23 9.95
N GLN A 1165 58.15 27.51 9.44
CA GLN A 1165 58.70 26.31 10.06
C GLN A 1165 60.23 26.31 9.93
N SER A 1166 60.96 25.99 11.01
CA SER A 1166 62.42 25.93 10.98
C SER A 1166 62.88 24.82 10.01
N PRO A 1167 64.06 24.95 9.38
CA PRO A 1167 64.62 23.91 8.52
C PRO A 1167 64.68 22.53 9.20
N GLU A 1168 64.95 22.50 10.50
CA GLU A 1168 64.91 21.30 11.34
C GLU A 1168 63.51 20.67 11.41
N SER A 1169 62.45 21.47 11.61
CA SER A 1169 61.08 20.97 11.71
C SER A 1169 60.58 20.35 10.40
N TRP A 1170 60.94 20.94 9.25
CA TRP A 1170 60.68 20.37 7.93
C TRP A 1170 61.33 18.99 7.77
N LEU A 1171 62.59 18.88 8.21
CA LEU A 1171 63.37 17.66 8.11
C LEU A 1171 62.87 16.55 9.05
N LEU A 1172 62.53 16.90 10.30
CA LEU A 1172 61.95 15.96 11.26
C LEU A 1172 60.62 15.37 10.76
N ARG A 1173 59.80 16.19 10.09
CA ARG A 1173 58.52 15.73 9.51
C ARG A 1173 58.74 14.79 8.33
N ALA A 1174 59.76 15.04 7.51
CA ALA A 1174 60.18 14.11 6.46
C ALA A 1174 60.65 12.76 7.04
N ILE A 1175 61.41 12.78 8.14
CA ILE A 1175 61.86 11.57 8.85
C ILE A 1175 60.68 10.80 9.44
N HIS A 1176 59.71 11.48 10.04
CA HIS A 1176 58.52 10.81 10.59
C HIS A 1176 57.70 10.10 9.49
N LEU A 1177 57.57 10.72 8.32
CA LEU A 1177 56.84 10.13 7.19
C LEU A 1177 57.62 9.01 6.49
N ASN A 1178 58.95 9.06 6.49
CA ASN A 1178 59.78 7.97 5.98
C ASN A 1178 61.08 7.81 6.79
N PRO A 1179 61.04 7.07 7.92
CA PRO A 1179 62.19 6.93 8.82
C PRO A 1179 63.30 6.05 8.25
N SER A 1180 63.03 5.28 7.19
CA SER A 1180 63.99 4.37 6.55
C SER A 1180 65.05 5.10 5.71
N CYS A 1181 64.83 6.37 5.35
CA CYS A 1181 65.71 7.10 4.45
C CYS A 1181 66.95 7.66 5.17
N SER A 1182 68.10 7.01 5.00
CA SER A 1182 69.38 7.41 5.62
C SER A 1182 69.84 8.83 5.25
N ARG A 1183 69.43 9.35 4.08
CA ARG A 1183 69.75 10.72 3.63
C ARG A 1183 69.14 11.78 4.55
N TYR A 1184 67.94 11.55 5.07
CA TYR A 1184 67.25 12.50 5.94
C TYR A 1184 67.94 12.61 7.30
N TRP A 1185 68.32 11.46 7.86
CA TRP A 1185 69.08 11.39 9.12
C TRP A 1185 70.48 12.01 9.01
N LYS A 1186 71.19 11.79 7.89
CA LYS A 1186 72.48 12.44 7.63
C LYS A 1186 72.37 13.96 7.53
N ALA A 1187 71.31 14.46 6.89
CA ALA A 1187 71.05 15.89 6.81
C ALA A 1187 70.71 16.50 8.18
N LEU A 1188 70.05 15.74 9.07
CA LEU A 1188 69.71 16.17 10.43
C LEU A 1188 70.97 16.27 11.28
N LEU A 1189 71.87 15.29 11.22
CA LEU A 1189 73.18 15.32 11.88
C LEU A 1189 74.00 16.54 11.43
N GLN A 1190 74.04 16.83 10.13
CA GLN A 1190 74.72 18.03 9.60
C GLN A 1190 74.09 19.37 10.01
N LEU A 1191 72.82 19.38 10.40
CA LEU A 1191 72.12 20.56 10.94
C LEU A 1191 72.25 20.68 12.46
N MET A 1192 72.62 19.61 13.16
CA MET A 1192 72.91 19.62 14.59
C MET A 1192 74.39 19.96 14.89
N ASP A 1193 75.29 19.63 13.96
CA ASP A 1193 76.73 19.97 14.04
C ASP A 1193 77.06 21.41 13.60
N ALA A 1194 76.12 22.11 12.94
CA ALA A 1194 76.24 23.46 12.40
C ALA A 1194 75.31 24.43 13.14
#